data_AF-A0A1Z4JM77-F1
#
_entry.id   AF-A0A1Z4JM77-F1
#
_cell.length_a   1.000
_cell.length_b   1.000
_cell.length_c   1.000
_cell.angle_alpha   90.00
_cell.angle_beta   90.00
_cell.angle_gamma   90.00
#
_symmetry.space_group_name_H-M   'P 1'
#
loop_
_entity.id
_entity.type
_entity.pdbx_description
1 polymer ?
#
loop_
_entity_poly.entity_id
_entity_poly.type
_entity_poly.pdbx_seq_one_letter_code
_entity_poly.pdbx_strand_id
1 'polypeptide(L)'
;MCAFANLSTMTSLTSWAELNQQYLQTAIAHVRQQLKQDPTLFEPVAFSPEAPPALVTLCRMFRLSEYERDLLVLCAGMEFDGEWATLCATVQNDAQKPYPTLSLALATLADPHWSALAPDSPLRYWHLIEIGAGNALTQSPIRIDERILHYLIGLPQQDERLAGCITPVASDAIALVESHQRIVKQSYQSWIQFAQKQSLKQLPVIQLCGQDRISLQAIALAIAARSQLNLFEIAIDTLPTDIAQFHLLMRLCEREYLLSQAAFWIDCTLESDLNSTQASLLSRLIDQLAAPVIVATSDRRRQRQRRYLSFDVDLPSPAEQRSLWHQHLPNLTNQLAPLVSQFNLSPDAIETACLQVQSLPITSSDELASNLWQTCREQARPRLDELAQRISSSMGWEDLVLPDKEQQTLHELIAHVKQRSRVYETWGFGSKSARGLGITALFSGASGTGKTTAAEVIAHELQLDLYRIDLSTIVSKYIGETEKNLRRIFDAAEAGGVVLLFDEADSLFGKRSEVKDSRDRYANLEVSYLLQRMESYRGLAILTTNLKASIDPAFLRRIRFVVPFSFPDQQQRTEIWRRVFPKDTPTENLDFDKLARLGVAGGNIRNIAVNAAFIAADADEAVQMKHILAAARNEYVKLERPLTDAETRGWV
;
A
#
# COMPACT_ATOMS: atom_id res chain seq x y z
N MET A 1 -26.70 -22.81 1.27
CA MET A 1 -25.60 -22.50 2.20
C MET A 1 -26.01 -23.00 3.58
N CYS A 2 -25.45 -24.15 3.97
CA CYS A 2 -25.40 -24.77 5.30
C CYS A 2 -25.38 -26.29 5.11
N ALA A 3 -24.17 -26.85 4.97
CA ALA A 3 -23.83 -28.21 5.34
C ALA A 3 -22.32 -28.18 5.60
N PHE A 4 -22.00 -27.83 6.84
CA PHE A 4 -20.66 -27.80 7.40
C PHE A 4 -20.31 -29.21 7.86
N ALA A 5 -19.14 -29.71 7.47
CA ALA A 5 -18.51 -30.85 8.15
C ALA A 5 -17.00 -30.75 8.02
N ASN A 6 -16.35 -30.83 9.19
CA ASN A 6 -14.91 -30.91 9.37
C ASN A 6 -14.38 -32.23 8.79
N LEU A 7 -13.34 -32.17 7.97
CA LEU A 7 -12.45 -33.31 7.71
C LEU A 7 -11.13 -33.06 8.44
N SER A 8 -11.12 -33.34 9.75
CA SER A 8 -9.90 -33.39 10.56
C SER A 8 -9.41 -34.84 10.63
N THR A 9 -8.10 -35.03 10.41
CA THR A 9 -7.26 -36.27 10.44
C THR A 9 -6.93 -36.89 9.08
N MET A 10 -5.64 -37.01 8.76
CA MET A 10 -5.12 -37.59 7.50
C MET A 10 -5.60 -39.03 7.25
N THR A 11 -5.90 -39.80 8.31
CA THR A 11 -6.50 -41.14 8.22
C THR A 11 -7.94 -41.14 7.69
N SER A 12 -8.70 -40.07 7.92
CA SER A 12 -10.08 -39.93 7.40
C SER A 12 -10.12 -39.54 5.92
N LEU A 13 -9.13 -38.77 5.45
CA LEU A 13 -9.04 -38.30 4.06
C LEU A 13 -8.72 -39.45 3.09
N THR A 14 -7.81 -40.35 3.44
CA THR A 14 -7.53 -41.58 2.67
C THR A 14 -8.77 -42.47 2.56
N SER A 15 -9.52 -42.63 3.65
CA SER A 15 -10.76 -43.42 3.62
C SER A 15 -11.87 -42.78 2.79
N TRP A 16 -11.98 -41.44 2.78
CA TRP A 16 -12.96 -40.74 1.95
C TRP A 16 -12.60 -40.80 0.47
N ALA A 17 -11.33 -40.62 0.09
CA ALA A 17 -10.91 -40.65 -1.30
C ALA A 17 -11.18 -42.02 -1.96
N GLU A 18 -10.87 -43.11 -1.25
CA GLU A 18 -11.15 -44.48 -1.69
C GLU A 18 -12.66 -44.72 -1.87
N LEU A 19 -13.47 -44.33 -0.88
CA LEU A 19 -14.93 -44.44 -0.96
C LEU A 19 -15.48 -43.58 -2.11
N ASN A 20 -14.98 -42.35 -2.29
CA ASN A 20 -15.40 -41.43 -3.35
C ASN A 20 -15.12 -42.01 -4.73
N GLN A 21 -13.95 -42.63 -4.91
CA GLN A 21 -13.59 -43.33 -6.15
C GLN A 21 -14.52 -44.52 -6.40
N GLN A 22 -14.82 -45.33 -5.38
CA GLN A 22 -15.75 -46.45 -5.51
C GLN A 22 -17.15 -45.96 -5.89
N TYR A 23 -17.64 -44.88 -5.28
CA TYR A 23 -18.94 -44.29 -5.63
C TYR A 23 -18.99 -43.83 -7.09
N LEU A 24 -17.95 -43.14 -7.55
CA LEU A 24 -17.85 -42.67 -8.92
C LEU A 24 -17.82 -43.85 -9.90
N GLN A 25 -17.07 -44.92 -9.60
CA GLN A 25 -17.06 -46.14 -10.40
C GLN A 25 -18.43 -46.81 -10.46
N THR A 26 -19.16 -46.88 -9.35
CA THR A 26 -20.53 -47.42 -9.32
C THR A 26 -21.50 -46.56 -10.15
N ALA A 27 -21.39 -45.23 -10.09
CA ALA A 27 -22.19 -44.32 -10.91
C ALA A 27 -21.88 -44.49 -12.42
N ILE A 28 -20.60 -44.62 -12.78
CA ILE A 28 -20.15 -44.90 -14.15
C ILE A 28 -20.70 -46.25 -14.63
N ALA A 29 -20.64 -47.30 -13.79
CA ALA A 29 -21.18 -48.61 -14.11
C ALA A 29 -22.71 -48.57 -14.34
N HIS A 30 -23.44 -47.77 -13.56
CA HIS A 30 -24.87 -47.57 -13.73
C HIS A 30 -25.22 -46.95 -15.09
N VAL A 31 -24.55 -45.85 -15.46
CA VAL A 31 -24.74 -45.22 -16.77
C VAL A 31 -24.35 -46.16 -17.91
N ARG A 32 -23.30 -46.98 -17.70
CA ARG A 32 -22.89 -48.03 -18.65
C ARG A 32 -23.98 -49.06 -18.90
N GLN A 33 -24.73 -49.43 -17.86
CA GLN A 33 -25.85 -50.37 -17.96
C GLN A 33 -27.05 -49.75 -18.67
N GLN A 34 -27.36 -48.47 -18.40
CA GLN A 34 -28.39 -47.72 -19.14
C GLN A 34 -28.07 -47.67 -20.65
N LEU A 35 -26.82 -47.44 -21.03
CA LEU A 35 -26.37 -47.50 -22.43
C LEU A 35 -26.57 -48.88 -23.07
N LYS A 36 -26.41 -49.95 -22.31
CA LYS A 36 -26.63 -51.34 -22.75
C LYS A 36 -28.10 -51.76 -22.70
N GLN A 37 -28.99 -50.90 -22.19
CA GLN A 37 -30.41 -51.20 -21.93
C GLN A 37 -30.61 -52.43 -21.03
N ASP A 38 -29.70 -52.64 -20.06
CA ASP A 38 -29.75 -53.75 -19.12
C ASP A 38 -30.31 -53.28 -17.75
N PRO A 39 -31.47 -53.77 -17.30
CA PRO A 39 -32.11 -53.31 -16.07
C PRO A 39 -31.50 -53.98 -14.83
N THR A 40 -30.38 -53.46 -14.37
CA THR A 40 -29.77 -53.84 -13.09
C THR A 40 -29.88 -52.71 -12.05
N LEU A 41 -30.11 -53.08 -10.80
CA LEU A 41 -30.31 -52.15 -9.69
C LEU A 41 -29.01 -51.39 -9.37
N PHE A 42 -29.14 -50.07 -9.23
CA PHE A 42 -28.10 -49.22 -8.66
C PHE A 42 -28.06 -49.41 -7.15
N GLU A 43 -27.02 -50.08 -6.64
CA GLU A 43 -26.73 -50.12 -5.20
C GLU A 43 -25.58 -49.15 -4.89
N PRO A 44 -25.85 -47.91 -4.44
CA PRO A 44 -24.80 -46.97 -4.12
C PRO A 44 -24.02 -47.42 -2.88
N VAL A 45 -22.71 -47.18 -2.91
CA VAL A 45 -21.85 -47.30 -1.73
C VAL A 45 -22.40 -46.37 -0.63
N ALA A 46 -22.51 -46.88 0.60
CA ALA A 46 -23.03 -46.11 1.72
C ALA A 46 -22.00 -45.05 2.18
N PHE A 47 -22.45 -43.80 2.29
CA PHE A 47 -21.66 -42.69 2.84
C PHE A 47 -22.31 -42.13 4.10
N SER A 48 -21.49 -41.60 5.00
CA SER A 48 -22.00 -40.75 6.09
C SER A 48 -22.67 -39.50 5.50
N PRO A 49 -23.82 -39.05 6.04
CA PRO A 49 -24.47 -37.79 5.63
C PRO A 49 -23.55 -36.56 5.76
N GLU A 50 -22.55 -36.63 6.64
CA GLU A 50 -21.62 -35.54 6.93
C GLU A 50 -20.52 -35.37 5.88
N ALA A 51 -20.20 -36.40 5.09
CA ALA A 51 -19.15 -36.34 4.08
C ALA A 51 -19.61 -37.01 2.77
N PRO A 52 -20.56 -36.41 2.03
CA PRO A 52 -21.08 -36.98 0.79
C PRO A 52 -20.00 -37.13 -0.30
N PRO A 53 -20.20 -38.02 -1.29
CA PRO A 53 -19.33 -38.11 -2.46
C PRO A 53 -19.23 -36.80 -3.23
N ALA A 54 -18.13 -36.59 -3.95
CA ALA A 54 -17.91 -35.40 -4.78
C ALA A 54 -19.04 -35.21 -5.80
N LEU A 55 -19.47 -36.27 -6.49
CA LEU A 55 -20.57 -36.20 -7.47
C LEU A 55 -21.88 -35.72 -6.85
N VAL A 56 -22.25 -36.26 -5.68
CA VAL A 56 -23.48 -35.86 -4.96
C VAL A 56 -23.40 -34.40 -4.52
N THR A 57 -22.24 -33.98 -4.03
CA THR A 57 -21.99 -32.59 -3.62
C THR A 57 -22.09 -31.65 -4.81
N LEU A 58 -21.48 -32.00 -5.95
CA LEU A 58 -21.54 -31.27 -7.21
C LEU A 58 -22.98 -31.10 -7.69
N CYS A 59 -23.77 -32.18 -7.75
CA CYS A 59 -25.17 -32.11 -8.13
C CYS A 59 -25.98 -31.19 -7.22
N ARG A 60 -25.75 -31.21 -5.90
CA ARG A 60 -26.43 -30.31 -4.96
C ARG A 60 -26.02 -28.85 -5.13
N MET A 61 -24.73 -28.59 -5.37
CA MET A 61 -24.20 -27.22 -5.54
C MET A 61 -24.76 -26.56 -6.80
N PHE A 62 -24.73 -27.26 -7.93
CA PHE A 62 -25.19 -26.74 -9.22
C PHE A 62 -26.66 -27.05 -9.53
N ARG A 63 -27.36 -27.75 -8.62
CA ARG A 63 -28.76 -28.16 -8.74
C ARG A 63 -29.04 -28.97 -10.01
N LEU A 64 -28.16 -29.93 -10.30
CA LEU A 64 -28.31 -30.82 -11.45
C LEU A 64 -29.51 -31.76 -11.24
N SER A 65 -30.31 -31.92 -12.28
CA SER A 65 -31.29 -33.00 -12.39
C SER A 65 -30.61 -34.38 -12.50
N GLU A 66 -31.39 -35.46 -12.35
CA GLU A 66 -30.85 -36.82 -12.51
C GLU A 66 -30.33 -37.06 -13.94
N TYR A 67 -31.06 -36.58 -14.96
CA TYR A 67 -30.59 -36.65 -16.36
C TYR A 67 -29.28 -35.87 -16.57
N GLU A 68 -29.15 -34.66 -16.01
CA GLU A 68 -27.91 -33.87 -16.14
C GLU A 68 -26.74 -34.51 -15.38
N ARG A 69 -27.01 -35.14 -14.22
CA ARG A 69 -26.02 -35.95 -13.50
C ARG A 69 -25.53 -37.10 -14.37
N ASP A 70 -26.44 -37.88 -14.93
CA ASP A 70 -26.09 -39.07 -15.71
C ASP A 70 -25.41 -38.69 -17.03
N LEU A 71 -25.76 -37.55 -17.63
CA LEU A 71 -25.05 -36.97 -18.77
C LEU A 71 -23.61 -36.56 -18.40
N LEU A 72 -23.39 -35.96 -17.23
CA LEU A 72 -22.04 -35.63 -16.74
C LEU A 72 -21.23 -36.91 -16.48
N VAL A 73 -21.84 -37.93 -15.87
CA VAL A 73 -21.21 -39.23 -15.60
C VAL A 73 -20.90 -39.98 -16.90
N LEU A 74 -21.76 -39.91 -17.92
CA LEU A 74 -21.50 -40.43 -19.25
C LEU A 74 -20.23 -39.81 -19.85
N CYS A 75 -20.07 -38.49 -19.70
CA CYS A 75 -18.86 -37.78 -20.14
C CYS A 75 -17.63 -38.18 -19.31
N ALA A 76 -17.78 -38.33 -17.99
CA ALA A 76 -16.71 -38.78 -17.11
C ALA A 76 -16.24 -40.19 -17.47
N GLY A 77 -17.16 -41.12 -17.75
CA GLY A 77 -16.87 -42.53 -18.06
C GLY A 77 -15.85 -42.71 -19.20
N MET A 78 -15.92 -41.83 -20.21
CA MET A 78 -14.96 -41.81 -21.33
C MET A 78 -13.49 -41.65 -20.90
N GLU A 79 -13.24 -41.00 -19.76
CA GLU A 79 -11.89 -40.71 -19.26
C GLU A 79 -11.35 -41.84 -18.37
N PHE A 80 -12.18 -42.80 -17.94
CA PHE A 80 -11.79 -43.86 -16.99
C PHE A 80 -11.57 -45.24 -17.61
N ASP A 81 -12.20 -45.57 -18.74
CA ASP A 81 -12.09 -46.89 -19.38
C ASP A 81 -12.14 -46.79 -20.92
N GLY A 82 -11.18 -47.43 -21.60
CA GLY A 82 -11.07 -47.41 -23.07
C GLY A 82 -12.22 -48.12 -23.80
N GLU A 83 -12.98 -48.98 -23.13
CA GLU A 83 -14.15 -49.66 -23.72
C GLU A 83 -15.33 -48.70 -23.98
N TRP A 84 -15.37 -47.52 -23.34
CA TRP A 84 -16.45 -46.53 -23.51
C TRP A 84 -16.56 -46.00 -24.92
N ALA A 85 -15.43 -45.74 -25.59
CA ALA A 85 -15.40 -45.29 -26.97
C ALA A 85 -16.12 -46.27 -27.91
N THR A 86 -15.85 -47.56 -27.73
CA THR A 86 -16.48 -48.64 -28.53
C THR A 86 -17.98 -48.76 -28.20
N LEU A 87 -18.34 -48.62 -26.92
CA LEU A 87 -19.74 -48.64 -26.49
C LEU A 87 -20.54 -47.50 -27.10
N CYS A 88 -20.03 -46.26 -27.05
CA CYS A 88 -20.67 -45.09 -27.66
C CYS A 88 -20.86 -45.26 -29.17
N ALA A 89 -19.86 -45.78 -29.88
CA ALA A 89 -19.95 -46.03 -31.33
C ALA A 89 -21.01 -47.10 -31.66
N THR A 90 -21.07 -48.17 -30.85
CA THR A 90 -22.01 -49.28 -31.05
C THR A 90 -23.46 -48.84 -30.82
N VAL A 91 -23.72 -48.11 -29.72
CA VAL A 91 -25.09 -47.65 -29.38
C VAL A 91 -25.58 -46.58 -30.36
N GLN A 92 -24.69 -45.72 -30.86
CA GLN A 92 -25.03 -44.74 -31.89
C GLN A 92 -25.12 -45.35 -33.30
N ASN A 93 -24.75 -46.62 -33.47
CA ASN A 93 -24.63 -47.30 -34.76
C ASN A 93 -23.78 -46.50 -35.78
N ASP A 94 -22.70 -45.88 -35.29
CA ASP A 94 -21.82 -45.00 -36.07
C ASP A 94 -20.39 -45.09 -35.53
N ALA A 95 -19.53 -45.82 -36.26
CA ALA A 95 -18.12 -46.00 -35.89
C ALA A 95 -17.32 -44.68 -35.86
N GLN A 96 -17.82 -43.62 -36.51
CA GLN A 96 -17.19 -42.29 -36.50
C GLN A 96 -17.60 -41.44 -35.30
N LYS A 97 -18.47 -41.96 -34.42
CA LYS A 97 -18.91 -41.29 -33.19
C LYS A 97 -18.55 -42.08 -31.93
N PRO A 98 -17.25 -42.32 -31.64
CA PRO A 98 -16.81 -43.03 -30.45
C PRO A 98 -16.82 -42.13 -29.20
N TYR A 99 -17.84 -41.29 -29.04
CA TYR A 99 -17.91 -40.26 -27.99
C TYR A 99 -19.36 -39.95 -27.59
N PRO A 100 -19.57 -39.40 -26.38
CA PRO A 100 -20.88 -38.94 -25.92
C PRO A 100 -21.43 -37.81 -26.80
N THR A 101 -22.72 -37.90 -27.10
CA THR A 101 -23.48 -36.86 -27.80
C THR A 101 -24.82 -36.64 -27.09
N LEU A 102 -25.47 -35.50 -27.30
CA LEU A 102 -26.81 -35.28 -26.74
C LEU A 102 -27.81 -36.27 -27.35
N SER A 103 -27.68 -36.60 -28.64
CA SER A 103 -28.52 -37.59 -29.29
C SER A 103 -28.40 -38.98 -28.66
N LEU A 104 -27.19 -39.39 -28.26
CA LEU A 104 -26.98 -40.62 -27.49
C LEU A 104 -27.68 -40.54 -26.14
N ALA A 105 -27.44 -39.49 -25.37
CA ALA A 105 -27.99 -39.32 -24.03
C ALA A 105 -29.53 -39.29 -24.02
N LEU A 106 -30.16 -38.58 -24.97
CA LEU A 106 -31.61 -38.52 -25.12
C LEU A 106 -32.24 -39.89 -25.45
N ALA A 107 -31.49 -40.78 -26.09
CA ALA A 107 -31.98 -42.10 -26.49
C ALA A 107 -31.83 -43.16 -25.40
N THR A 108 -30.90 -42.98 -24.44
CA THR A 108 -30.51 -44.04 -23.50
C THR A 108 -30.72 -43.71 -22.02
N LEU A 109 -30.59 -42.45 -21.62
CA LEU A 109 -30.68 -42.07 -20.21
C LEU A 109 -32.15 -41.85 -19.79
N ALA A 110 -32.42 -41.98 -18.49
CA ALA A 110 -33.75 -41.75 -17.93
C ALA A 110 -34.14 -40.25 -17.93
N ASP A 111 -35.44 -39.97 -18.05
CA ASP A 111 -36.04 -38.62 -18.04
C ASP A 111 -35.35 -37.56 -18.96
N PRO A 112 -35.17 -37.88 -20.25
CA PRO A 112 -34.41 -37.03 -21.17
C PRO A 112 -35.10 -35.70 -21.46
N HIS A 113 -34.32 -34.61 -21.48
CA HIS A 113 -34.80 -33.29 -21.86
C HIS A 113 -33.78 -32.49 -22.66
N TRP A 114 -34.30 -31.74 -23.65
CA TRP A 114 -33.49 -30.95 -24.59
C TRP A 114 -32.81 -29.75 -23.95
N SER A 115 -33.38 -29.22 -22.87
CA SER A 115 -32.85 -28.03 -22.19
C SER A 115 -31.53 -28.28 -21.44
N ALA A 116 -31.08 -29.53 -21.31
CA ALA A 116 -29.83 -29.87 -20.59
C ALA A 116 -28.58 -29.18 -21.16
N LEU A 117 -28.59 -28.81 -22.45
CA LEU A 117 -27.49 -28.08 -23.13
C LEU A 117 -27.84 -26.63 -23.52
N ALA A 118 -28.94 -26.09 -23.00
CA ALA A 118 -29.28 -24.69 -23.18
C ALA A 118 -28.18 -23.79 -22.58
N PRO A 119 -27.90 -22.58 -23.11
CA PRO A 119 -26.83 -21.72 -22.61
C PRO A 119 -26.93 -21.35 -21.12
N ASP A 120 -28.14 -21.37 -20.57
CA ASP A 120 -28.49 -21.10 -19.18
C ASP A 120 -28.65 -22.37 -18.32
N SER A 121 -28.54 -23.57 -18.91
CA SER A 121 -28.59 -24.82 -18.16
C SER A 121 -27.32 -24.98 -17.31
N PRO A 122 -27.41 -25.61 -16.12
CA PRO A 122 -26.27 -25.77 -15.24
C PRO A 122 -25.02 -26.38 -15.91
N LEU A 123 -25.18 -27.42 -16.74
CA LEU A 123 -24.04 -28.09 -17.39
C LEU A 123 -23.23 -27.16 -18.29
N ARG A 124 -23.90 -26.29 -19.06
CA ARG A 124 -23.24 -25.38 -19.99
C ARG A 124 -22.92 -24.02 -19.36
N TYR A 125 -23.82 -23.50 -18.52
CA TYR A 125 -23.63 -22.24 -17.81
C TYR A 125 -22.43 -22.33 -16.87
N TRP A 126 -22.20 -23.44 -16.16
CA TRP A 126 -21.06 -23.59 -15.27
C TRP A 126 -19.84 -24.27 -15.93
N HIS A 127 -19.84 -24.42 -17.25
CA HIS A 127 -18.79 -25.14 -17.99
C HIS A 127 -18.47 -26.50 -17.36
N LEU A 128 -19.48 -27.26 -16.92
CA LEU A 128 -19.24 -28.60 -16.36
C LEU A 128 -18.86 -29.61 -17.44
N ILE A 129 -19.26 -29.29 -18.67
CA ILE A 129 -18.96 -30.01 -19.89
C ILE A 129 -18.54 -29.03 -20.98
N GLU A 130 -17.81 -29.54 -21.97
CA GLU A 130 -17.42 -28.83 -23.18
C GLU A 130 -18.07 -29.49 -24.40
N ILE A 131 -18.60 -28.64 -25.29
CA ILE A 131 -19.19 -29.08 -26.55
C ILE A 131 -18.17 -28.84 -27.65
N GLY A 132 -17.65 -29.91 -28.23
CA GLY A 132 -16.68 -29.82 -29.32
C GLY A 132 -17.30 -29.45 -30.66
N ALA A 133 -16.44 -29.26 -31.65
CA ALA A 133 -16.86 -28.91 -33.01
C ALA A 133 -17.68 -30.05 -33.64
N GLY A 134 -18.78 -29.68 -34.31
CA GLY A 134 -19.65 -30.62 -35.00
C GLY A 134 -20.67 -29.90 -35.88
N ASN A 135 -21.28 -30.64 -36.80
CA ASN A 135 -22.22 -30.09 -37.78
C ASN A 135 -23.60 -29.76 -37.17
N ALA A 136 -23.93 -30.32 -36.02
CA ALA A 136 -25.18 -30.07 -35.29
C ALA A 136 -24.96 -30.23 -33.79
N LEU A 137 -25.60 -29.38 -32.98
CA LEU A 137 -25.45 -29.36 -31.52
C LEU A 137 -25.68 -30.74 -30.88
N THR A 138 -26.64 -31.52 -31.37
CA THR A 138 -26.96 -32.82 -30.78
C THR A 138 -25.98 -33.92 -31.13
N GLN A 139 -25.22 -33.75 -32.21
CA GLN A 139 -24.27 -34.72 -32.74
C GLN A 139 -22.81 -34.34 -32.44
N SER A 140 -22.59 -33.11 -31.97
CA SER A 140 -21.29 -32.66 -31.49
C SER A 140 -20.80 -33.53 -30.32
N PRO A 141 -19.49 -33.79 -30.25
CA PRO A 141 -18.90 -34.48 -29.10
C PRO A 141 -19.09 -33.64 -27.84
N ILE A 142 -19.47 -34.29 -26.75
CA ILE A 142 -19.56 -33.69 -25.42
C ILE A 142 -18.50 -34.33 -24.53
N ARG A 143 -17.73 -33.50 -23.83
CA ARG A 143 -16.66 -33.93 -22.93
C ARG A 143 -16.85 -33.32 -21.55
N ILE A 144 -16.35 -33.98 -20.52
CA ILE A 144 -16.30 -33.40 -19.18
C ILE A 144 -15.20 -32.33 -19.14
N ASP A 145 -15.45 -31.24 -18.42
CA ASP A 145 -14.43 -30.21 -18.17
C ASP A 145 -13.37 -30.74 -17.19
N GLU A 146 -12.09 -30.51 -17.49
CA GLU A 146 -10.96 -31.09 -16.75
C GLU A 146 -10.98 -30.74 -15.26
N ARG A 147 -11.29 -29.48 -14.92
CA ARG A 147 -11.41 -29.03 -13.52
C ARG A 147 -12.51 -29.78 -12.77
N ILE A 148 -13.59 -30.15 -13.46
CA ILE A 148 -14.68 -30.94 -12.88
C ILE A 148 -14.29 -32.40 -12.74
N LEU A 149 -13.58 -32.97 -13.72
CA LEU A 149 -13.02 -34.32 -13.60
C LEU A 149 -12.09 -34.42 -12.38
N HIS A 150 -11.16 -33.47 -12.23
CA HIS A 150 -10.28 -33.39 -11.05
C HIS A 150 -11.06 -33.28 -9.75
N TYR A 151 -12.14 -32.49 -9.71
CA TYR A 151 -13.01 -32.41 -8.54
C TYR A 151 -13.68 -33.75 -8.21
N LEU A 152 -14.22 -34.46 -9.22
CA LEU A 152 -14.90 -35.74 -9.03
C LEU A 152 -13.95 -36.82 -8.49
N ILE A 153 -12.68 -36.80 -8.90
CA ILE A 153 -11.64 -37.73 -8.42
C ILE A 153 -11.11 -37.31 -7.03
N GLY A 154 -11.38 -36.08 -6.59
CA GLY A 154 -10.91 -35.56 -5.29
C GLY A 154 -9.53 -34.92 -5.34
N LEU A 155 -9.07 -34.49 -6.52
CA LEU A 155 -7.79 -33.78 -6.69
C LEU A 155 -7.98 -32.27 -6.41
N PRO A 156 -7.16 -31.65 -5.53
CA PRO A 156 -7.27 -30.25 -5.17
C PRO A 156 -6.57 -29.34 -6.19
N GLN A 157 -6.94 -29.45 -7.46
CA GLN A 157 -6.40 -28.63 -8.54
C GLN A 157 -7.30 -27.44 -8.86
N GLN A 158 -6.69 -26.31 -9.23
CA GLN A 158 -7.42 -25.15 -9.75
C GLN A 158 -7.66 -25.29 -11.26
N ASP A 159 -8.56 -24.46 -11.80
CA ASP A 159 -8.77 -24.38 -13.24
C ASP A 159 -7.56 -23.71 -13.90
N GLU A 160 -6.93 -24.37 -14.87
CA GLU A 160 -5.77 -23.84 -15.60
C GLU A 160 -6.10 -22.51 -16.30
N ARG A 161 -7.34 -22.30 -16.74
CA ARG A 161 -7.76 -21.04 -17.39
C ARG A 161 -7.79 -19.85 -16.43
N LEU A 162 -7.79 -20.11 -15.13
CA LEU A 162 -7.66 -19.09 -14.09
C LEU A 162 -6.20 -18.81 -13.74
N ALA A 163 -5.25 -19.64 -14.20
CA ALA A 163 -3.83 -19.44 -13.95
C ALA A 163 -3.35 -18.09 -14.52
N GLY A 164 -2.59 -17.35 -13.71
CA GLY A 164 -2.15 -16.00 -14.04
C GLY A 164 -3.21 -14.92 -13.82
N CYS A 165 -4.50 -15.24 -13.85
CA CYS A 165 -5.58 -14.30 -13.53
C CYS A 165 -5.87 -14.22 -12.04
N ILE A 166 -5.80 -15.39 -11.36
CA ILE A 166 -5.92 -15.48 -9.92
C ILE A 166 -4.72 -16.22 -9.33
N THR A 167 -4.30 -15.81 -8.13
CA THR A 167 -3.20 -16.44 -7.40
C THR A 167 -3.61 -16.69 -5.94
N PRO A 168 -3.27 -17.86 -5.35
CA PRO A 168 -3.54 -18.09 -3.94
C PRO A 168 -2.75 -17.09 -3.09
N VAL A 169 -3.42 -16.46 -2.13
CA VAL A 169 -2.75 -15.58 -1.16
C VAL A 169 -2.16 -16.45 -0.06
N ALA A 170 -0.83 -16.47 0.04
CA ALA A 170 -0.12 -17.22 1.05
C ALA A 170 -0.31 -16.62 2.45
N SER A 171 -0.34 -17.50 3.46
CA SER A 171 -0.34 -17.11 4.87
C SER A 171 1.08 -16.94 5.37
N ASP A 172 1.69 -15.78 5.11
CA ASP A 172 2.81 -15.37 5.96
C ASP A 172 2.22 -15.01 7.33
N ALA A 173 2.81 -15.54 8.40
CA ALA A 173 2.27 -15.49 9.76
C ALA A 173 2.42 -14.08 10.38
N ILE A 174 1.83 -13.07 9.76
CA ILE A 174 1.85 -11.69 10.25
C ILE A 174 0.90 -11.60 11.45
N ALA A 175 1.45 -11.23 12.60
CA ALA A 175 0.67 -11.05 13.81
C ALA A 175 -0.29 -9.87 13.67
N LEU A 176 -1.60 -10.15 13.66
CA LEU A 176 -2.61 -9.10 13.66
C LEU A 176 -2.73 -8.45 15.05
N VAL A 177 -2.64 -7.13 15.09
CA VAL A 177 -2.88 -6.33 16.30
C VAL A 177 -4.37 -6.30 16.68
N GLU A 178 -4.69 -5.87 17.90
CA GLU A 178 -6.05 -5.92 18.46
C GLU A 178 -7.08 -5.16 17.59
N SER A 179 -6.72 -3.97 17.11
CA SER A 179 -7.54 -3.16 16.20
C SER A 179 -7.84 -3.90 14.90
N HIS A 180 -6.84 -4.53 14.28
CA HIS A 180 -6.99 -5.34 13.07
C HIS A 180 -7.86 -6.58 13.32
N GLN A 181 -7.67 -7.27 14.44
CA GLN A 181 -8.51 -8.41 14.84
C GLN A 181 -9.97 -8.00 15.06
N ARG A 182 -10.22 -6.78 15.53
CA ARG A 182 -11.59 -6.23 15.68
C ARG A 182 -12.28 -6.09 14.32
N ILE A 183 -11.55 -5.62 13.30
CA ILE A 183 -12.04 -5.52 11.91
C ILE A 183 -12.38 -6.90 11.36
N VAL A 184 -11.50 -7.88 11.56
CA VAL A 184 -11.75 -9.29 11.16
C VAL A 184 -13.04 -9.82 11.78
N LYS A 185 -13.23 -9.61 13.09
CA LYS A 185 -14.42 -10.06 13.82
C LYS A 185 -15.70 -9.39 13.30
N GLN A 186 -15.68 -8.07 13.11
CA GLN A 186 -16.83 -7.30 12.61
C GLN A 186 -17.20 -7.68 11.18
N SER A 187 -16.20 -7.86 10.33
CA SER A 187 -16.33 -8.32 8.95
C SER A 187 -17.02 -9.69 8.87
N TYR A 188 -16.48 -10.68 9.58
CA TYR A 188 -17.03 -12.02 9.66
C TYR A 188 -18.47 -12.04 10.20
N GLN A 189 -18.72 -11.33 11.30
CA GLN A 189 -20.07 -11.24 11.90
C GLN A 189 -21.07 -10.63 10.91
N SER A 190 -20.65 -9.62 10.15
CA SER A 190 -21.49 -8.99 9.14
C SER A 190 -21.83 -9.99 8.03
N TRP A 191 -20.85 -10.66 7.45
CA TRP A 191 -21.09 -11.68 6.41
C TRP A 191 -22.04 -12.79 6.88
N ILE A 192 -21.90 -13.31 8.09
CA ILE A 192 -22.83 -14.31 8.65
C ILE A 192 -24.24 -13.77 8.81
N GLN A 193 -24.39 -12.58 9.41
CA GLN A 193 -25.71 -11.98 9.60
C GLN A 193 -26.40 -11.71 8.26
N PHE A 194 -25.65 -11.32 7.24
CA PHE A 194 -26.17 -11.15 5.88
C PHE A 194 -26.55 -12.48 5.23
N ALA A 195 -25.72 -13.52 5.37
CA ALA A 195 -26.02 -14.84 4.83
C ALA A 195 -27.30 -15.46 5.44
N GLN A 196 -27.59 -15.18 6.72
CA GLN A 196 -28.79 -15.65 7.40
C GLN A 196 -30.07 -14.91 6.97
N LYS A 197 -29.94 -13.63 6.59
CA LYS A 197 -31.04 -12.84 6.04
C LYS A 197 -31.22 -13.22 4.58
N GLN A 198 -32.06 -14.24 4.30
CA GLN A 198 -32.35 -14.82 2.97
C GLN A 198 -32.87 -13.84 1.88
N SER A 199 -32.80 -12.52 2.08
CA SER A 199 -33.33 -11.48 1.18
C SER A 199 -32.34 -10.97 0.14
N LEU A 200 -31.05 -11.32 0.20
CA LEU A 200 -30.03 -10.82 -0.73
C LEU A 200 -29.31 -11.94 -1.48
N LYS A 201 -29.19 -11.79 -2.80
CA LYS A 201 -28.53 -12.76 -3.69
C LYS A 201 -27.00 -12.79 -3.55
N GLN A 202 -26.39 -11.73 -2.99
CA GLN A 202 -24.94 -11.57 -2.91
C GLN A 202 -24.52 -11.00 -1.55
N LEU A 203 -23.38 -11.47 -1.03
CA LEU A 203 -22.75 -10.91 0.16
C LEU A 203 -22.24 -9.48 -0.14
N PRO A 204 -22.27 -8.57 0.85
CA PRO A 204 -21.67 -7.25 0.69
C PRO A 204 -20.15 -7.38 0.50
N VAL A 205 -19.58 -6.47 -0.30
CA VAL A 205 -18.14 -6.34 -0.47
C VAL A 205 -17.55 -5.81 0.82
N ILE A 206 -16.49 -6.44 1.32
CA ILE A 206 -15.69 -5.85 2.39
C ILE A 206 -14.67 -4.93 1.76
N GLN A 207 -14.62 -3.69 2.20
CA GLN A 207 -13.64 -2.73 1.73
C GLN A 207 -12.71 -2.37 2.88
N LEU A 208 -11.42 -2.64 2.71
CA LEU A 208 -10.38 -2.28 3.65
C LEU A 208 -9.68 -1.01 3.12
N CYS A 209 -9.81 0.09 3.86
CA CYS A 209 -9.27 1.39 3.48
C CYS A 209 -7.98 1.66 4.24
N GLY A 210 -6.84 1.70 3.56
CA GLY A 210 -5.55 1.92 4.22
C GLY A 210 -4.41 2.03 3.21
N GLN A 211 -3.21 2.36 3.71
CA GLN A 211 -2.02 2.55 2.88
C GLN A 211 -1.04 1.37 2.94
N ASP A 212 -1.17 0.50 3.95
CA ASP A 212 -0.26 -0.63 4.14
C ASP A 212 -0.82 -1.92 3.53
N ARG A 213 -0.43 -2.22 2.29
CA ARG A 213 -0.89 -3.40 1.54
C ARG A 213 -0.74 -4.70 2.35
N ILE A 214 0.38 -4.86 3.05
CA ILE A 214 0.70 -6.08 3.81
C ILE A 214 -0.30 -6.28 4.95
N SER A 215 -0.55 -5.26 5.77
CA SER A 215 -1.61 -5.33 6.81
C SER A 215 -3.00 -5.57 6.21
N LEU A 216 -3.34 -4.90 5.10
CA LEU A 216 -4.65 -5.06 4.45
C LEU A 216 -4.85 -6.51 3.96
N GLN A 217 -3.83 -7.10 3.33
CA GLN A 217 -3.86 -8.48 2.86
C GLN A 217 -3.92 -9.48 4.02
N ALA A 218 -3.17 -9.26 5.11
CA ALA A 218 -3.21 -10.09 6.30
C ALA A 218 -4.61 -10.08 6.97
N ILE A 219 -5.26 -8.92 7.04
CA ILE A 219 -6.64 -8.79 7.53
C ILE A 219 -7.61 -9.55 6.61
N ALA A 220 -7.48 -9.38 5.29
CA ALA A 220 -8.32 -10.08 4.31
C ALA A 220 -8.18 -11.60 4.44
N LEU A 221 -6.96 -12.09 4.59
CA LEU A 221 -6.67 -13.51 4.78
C LEU A 221 -7.29 -14.03 6.07
N ALA A 222 -7.19 -13.29 7.17
CA ALA A 222 -7.82 -13.67 8.44
C ALA A 222 -9.35 -13.65 8.38
N ILE A 223 -9.96 -12.73 7.61
CA ILE A 223 -11.40 -12.72 7.34
C ILE A 223 -11.81 -13.99 6.58
N ALA A 224 -11.05 -14.34 5.54
CA ALA A 224 -11.30 -15.53 4.73
C ALA A 224 -11.15 -16.81 5.57
N ALA A 225 -10.03 -16.97 6.28
CA ALA A 225 -9.75 -18.11 7.14
C ALA A 225 -10.83 -18.29 8.23
N ARG A 226 -11.26 -17.20 8.87
CA ARG A 226 -12.35 -17.23 9.87
C ARG A 226 -13.70 -17.63 9.25
N SER A 227 -13.90 -17.29 7.97
CA SER A 227 -15.06 -17.68 7.18
C SER A 227 -14.94 -19.07 6.54
N GLN A 228 -13.84 -19.80 6.79
CA GLN A 228 -13.51 -21.07 6.14
C GLN A 228 -13.44 -20.94 4.60
N LEU A 229 -12.85 -19.85 4.12
CA LEU A 229 -12.67 -19.57 2.70
C LEU A 229 -11.18 -19.52 2.37
N ASN A 230 -10.84 -19.98 1.17
CA ASN A 230 -9.49 -19.86 0.61
C ASN A 230 -9.38 -18.53 -0.15
N LEU A 231 -8.41 -17.68 0.21
CA LEU A 231 -8.29 -16.35 -0.40
C LEU A 231 -7.43 -16.40 -1.67
N PHE A 232 -7.95 -15.84 -2.75
CA PHE A 232 -7.26 -15.69 -4.03
C PHE A 232 -7.20 -14.22 -4.44
N GLU A 233 -6.05 -13.74 -4.84
CA GLU A 233 -5.86 -12.41 -5.42
C GLU A 233 -6.26 -12.43 -6.89
N ILE A 234 -7.09 -11.49 -7.33
CA ILE A 234 -7.37 -11.25 -8.75
C ILE A 234 -6.43 -10.14 -9.23
N ALA A 235 -5.58 -10.47 -10.20
CA ALA A 235 -4.61 -9.54 -10.76
C ALA A 235 -5.31 -8.58 -11.76
N ILE A 236 -5.41 -7.29 -11.41
CA ILE A 236 -6.18 -6.28 -12.18
C ILE A 236 -5.58 -6.06 -13.58
N ASP A 237 -4.27 -6.14 -13.69
CA ASP A 237 -3.49 -6.02 -14.93
C ASP A 237 -3.78 -7.13 -15.95
N THR A 238 -4.19 -8.31 -15.47
CA THR A 238 -4.51 -9.47 -16.31
C THR A 238 -5.98 -9.57 -16.73
N LEU A 239 -6.84 -8.62 -16.31
CA LEU A 239 -8.27 -8.67 -16.62
C LEU A 239 -8.51 -8.63 -18.14
N PRO A 240 -9.24 -9.62 -18.71
CA PRO A 240 -9.54 -9.63 -20.13
C PRO A 240 -10.34 -8.40 -20.56
N THR A 241 -9.88 -7.71 -21.61
CA THR A 241 -10.61 -6.58 -22.18
C THR A 241 -11.76 -7.01 -23.09
N ASP A 242 -11.69 -8.22 -23.63
CA ASP A 242 -12.78 -8.83 -24.38
C ASP A 242 -13.93 -9.20 -23.44
N ILE A 243 -15.15 -8.81 -23.81
CA ILE A 243 -16.33 -8.96 -22.96
C ILE A 243 -16.70 -10.44 -22.76
N ALA A 244 -16.52 -11.28 -23.79
CA ALA A 244 -16.84 -12.71 -23.68
C ALA A 244 -15.85 -13.42 -22.76
N GLN A 245 -14.55 -13.16 -22.90
CA GLN A 245 -13.52 -13.66 -21.99
C GLN A 245 -13.69 -13.14 -20.56
N PHE A 246 -14.08 -11.87 -20.38
CA PHE A 246 -14.37 -11.32 -19.07
C PHE A 246 -15.55 -12.03 -18.38
N HIS A 247 -16.63 -12.31 -19.12
CA HIS A 247 -17.75 -13.08 -18.58
C HIS A 247 -17.39 -14.54 -18.29
N LEU A 248 -16.50 -15.14 -19.08
CA LEU A 248 -15.96 -16.46 -18.79
C LEU A 248 -15.15 -16.45 -17.48
N LEU A 249 -14.24 -15.49 -17.30
CA LEU A 249 -13.47 -15.34 -16.06
C LEU A 249 -14.38 -15.24 -14.83
N MET A 250 -15.37 -14.35 -14.87
CA MET A 250 -16.36 -14.17 -13.79
C MET A 250 -17.02 -15.49 -13.38
N ARG A 251 -17.44 -16.25 -14.37
CA ARG A 251 -18.14 -17.52 -14.21
C ARG A 251 -17.22 -18.62 -13.68
N LEU A 252 -15.98 -18.69 -14.15
CA LEU A 252 -14.98 -19.61 -13.61
C LEU A 252 -14.63 -19.26 -12.16
N CYS A 253 -14.54 -17.99 -11.80
CA CYS A 253 -14.36 -17.55 -10.42
C CYS A 253 -15.56 -17.94 -9.53
N GLU A 254 -16.79 -17.73 -9.97
CA GLU A 254 -17.99 -18.17 -9.23
C GLU A 254 -18.05 -19.68 -9.07
N ARG A 255 -17.62 -20.43 -10.09
CA ARG A 255 -17.50 -21.88 -10.02
C ARG A 255 -16.44 -22.31 -9.02
N GLU A 256 -15.28 -21.67 -9.02
CA GLU A 256 -14.20 -21.94 -8.08
C GLU A 256 -14.63 -21.62 -6.64
N TYR A 257 -15.40 -20.54 -6.42
CA TYR A 257 -16.04 -20.29 -5.13
C TYR A 257 -16.90 -21.46 -4.65
N LEU A 258 -17.72 -22.03 -5.53
CA LEU A 258 -18.57 -23.17 -5.19
C LEU A 258 -17.75 -24.45 -4.93
N LEU A 259 -16.72 -24.73 -5.74
CA LEU A 259 -15.95 -25.98 -5.66
C LEU A 259 -14.91 -25.99 -4.53
N SER A 260 -14.20 -24.88 -4.29
CA SER A 260 -13.05 -24.80 -3.39
C SER A 260 -13.19 -23.75 -2.29
N GLN A 261 -14.40 -23.20 -2.09
CA GLN A 261 -14.67 -22.20 -1.06
C GLN A 261 -13.81 -20.94 -1.23
N ALA A 262 -13.61 -20.51 -2.48
CA ALA A 262 -12.78 -19.35 -2.82
C ALA A 262 -13.41 -18.01 -2.40
N ALA A 263 -12.61 -17.14 -1.79
CA ALA A 263 -12.88 -15.71 -1.65
C ALA A 263 -11.89 -14.93 -2.52
N PHE A 264 -12.32 -13.77 -3.03
CA PHE A 264 -11.50 -12.97 -3.93
C PHE A 264 -11.03 -11.67 -3.28
N TRP A 265 -9.72 -11.50 -3.25
CA TRP A 265 -9.00 -10.29 -2.88
C TRP A 265 -8.69 -9.47 -4.12
N ILE A 266 -8.92 -8.15 -4.06
CA ILE A 266 -8.61 -7.24 -5.15
C ILE A 266 -7.90 -6.02 -4.57
N ASP A 267 -6.64 -5.81 -4.94
CA ASP A 267 -5.86 -4.66 -4.52
C ASP A 267 -6.07 -3.45 -5.45
N CYS A 268 -6.89 -2.51 -5.01
CA CYS A 268 -7.15 -1.26 -5.72
C CYS A 268 -6.41 -0.05 -5.10
N THR A 269 -5.34 -0.25 -4.32
CA THR A 269 -4.58 0.87 -3.73
C THR A 269 -3.91 1.76 -4.80
N LEU A 270 -3.51 1.18 -5.93
CA LEU A 270 -2.92 1.88 -7.08
C LEU A 270 -3.92 2.22 -8.19
N GLU A 271 -5.21 2.34 -7.86
CA GLU A 271 -6.28 2.56 -8.85
C GLU A 271 -6.07 3.81 -9.74
N SER A 272 -5.34 4.83 -9.27
CA SER A 272 -5.09 6.04 -10.07
C SER A 272 -4.37 5.79 -11.38
N ASP A 273 -3.69 4.65 -11.50
CA ASP A 273 -2.82 4.34 -12.63
C ASP A 273 -3.56 3.48 -13.67
N LEU A 274 -4.82 3.09 -13.39
CA LEU A 274 -5.64 2.29 -14.30
C LEU A 274 -6.19 3.12 -15.46
N ASN A 275 -6.23 2.52 -16.65
CA ASN A 275 -6.91 3.11 -17.78
C ASN A 275 -8.45 3.05 -17.61
N SER A 276 -9.18 3.86 -18.39
CA SER A 276 -10.64 3.99 -18.26
C SER A 276 -11.40 2.68 -18.51
N THR A 277 -10.89 1.83 -19.40
CA THR A 277 -11.47 0.52 -19.71
C THR A 277 -11.32 -0.45 -18.53
N GLN A 278 -10.11 -0.57 -17.98
CA GLN A 278 -9.81 -1.41 -16.82
C GLN A 278 -10.60 -0.97 -15.59
N ALA A 279 -10.70 0.33 -15.32
CA ALA A 279 -11.50 0.85 -14.21
C ALA A 279 -13.00 0.48 -14.34
N SER A 280 -13.52 0.46 -15.57
CA SER A 280 -14.90 0.04 -15.87
C SER A 280 -15.10 -1.46 -15.64
N LEU A 281 -14.17 -2.29 -16.13
CA LEU A 281 -14.21 -3.75 -15.98
C LEU A 281 -14.06 -4.15 -14.51
N LEU A 282 -13.14 -3.53 -13.78
CA LEU A 282 -12.96 -3.70 -12.34
C LEU A 282 -14.23 -3.37 -11.55
N SER A 283 -14.87 -2.23 -11.88
CA SER A 283 -16.14 -1.86 -11.25
C SER A 283 -17.22 -2.92 -11.52
N ARG A 284 -17.29 -3.44 -12.75
CA ARG A 284 -18.24 -4.48 -13.14
C ARG A 284 -17.96 -5.80 -12.43
N LEU A 285 -16.69 -6.20 -12.31
CA LEU A 285 -16.24 -7.40 -11.59
C LEU A 285 -16.72 -7.34 -10.14
N ILE A 286 -16.42 -6.25 -9.42
CA ILE A 286 -16.79 -6.10 -8.01
C ILE A 286 -18.32 -6.11 -7.83
N ASP A 287 -19.05 -5.40 -8.69
CA ASP A 287 -20.51 -5.27 -8.59
C ASP A 287 -21.25 -6.58 -8.96
N GLN A 288 -20.76 -7.35 -9.92
CA GLN A 288 -21.50 -8.49 -10.48
C GLN A 288 -21.06 -9.85 -9.94
N LEU A 289 -19.83 -10.01 -9.46
CA LEU A 289 -19.27 -11.32 -9.10
C LEU A 289 -20.02 -11.93 -7.91
N ALA A 290 -20.69 -13.06 -8.13
CA ALA A 290 -21.50 -13.75 -7.13
C ALA A 290 -20.66 -14.61 -6.14
N ALA A 291 -19.52 -14.07 -5.68
CA ALA A 291 -18.63 -14.68 -4.71
C ALA A 291 -18.27 -13.69 -3.58
N PRO A 292 -17.74 -14.14 -2.43
CA PRO A 292 -17.19 -13.27 -1.39
C PRO A 292 -16.03 -12.44 -1.96
N VAL A 293 -16.11 -11.11 -1.84
CA VAL A 293 -15.11 -10.18 -2.36
C VAL A 293 -14.63 -9.26 -1.24
N ILE A 294 -13.31 -9.13 -1.13
CA ILE A 294 -12.61 -8.18 -0.25
C ILE A 294 -11.76 -7.27 -1.15
N VAL A 295 -11.89 -5.95 -0.98
CA VAL A 295 -11.17 -4.96 -1.80
C VAL A 295 -10.30 -4.08 -0.90
N ALA A 296 -9.04 -3.91 -1.28
CA ALA A 296 -8.12 -2.93 -0.69
C ALA A 296 -8.19 -1.60 -1.45
N THR A 297 -8.20 -0.48 -0.75
CA THR A 297 -8.27 0.85 -1.37
C THR A 297 -7.56 1.88 -0.50
N SER A 298 -6.97 2.92 -1.09
CA SER A 298 -6.45 4.05 -0.30
C SER A 298 -7.56 4.96 0.24
N ASP A 299 -8.63 5.14 -0.52
CA ASP A 299 -9.79 5.97 -0.17
C ASP A 299 -11.10 5.18 -0.30
N ARG A 300 -12.15 5.64 0.39
CA ARG A 300 -13.48 5.02 0.33
C ARG A 300 -14.06 5.09 -1.09
N ARG A 301 -14.36 3.93 -1.69
CA ARG A 301 -15.02 3.83 -2.99
C ARG A 301 -16.51 4.13 -2.83
N ARG A 302 -17.07 4.80 -3.82
CA ARG A 302 -18.51 5.08 -3.85
C ARG A 302 -19.27 3.81 -4.18
N GLN A 303 -20.30 3.53 -3.39
CA GLN A 303 -21.24 2.45 -3.65
C GLN A 303 -21.90 2.65 -5.02
N ARG A 304 -21.94 1.58 -5.83
CA ARG A 304 -22.67 1.53 -7.11
C ARG A 304 -23.89 0.63 -6.98
N GLN A 305 -23.76 -0.67 -7.32
CA GLN A 305 -24.87 -1.62 -7.29
C GLN A 305 -24.77 -2.57 -6.10
N ARG A 306 -23.57 -3.08 -5.83
CA ARG A 306 -23.32 -3.96 -4.69
C ARG A 306 -23.08 -3.16 -3.42
N ARG A 307 -23.54 -3.68 -2.28
CA ARG A 307 -23.36 -3.03 -0.97
C ARG A 307 -21.92 -3.20 -0.50
N TYR A 308 -21.38 -2.16 0.14
CA TYR A 308 -20.03 -2.14 0.71
C TYR A 308 -20.10 -2.07 2.23
N LEU A 309 -19.21 -2.79 2.90
CA LEU A 309 -18.88 -2.65 4.31
C LEU A 309 -17.45 -2.13 4.39
N SER A 310 -17.30 -0.83 4.59
CA SER A 310 -16.00 -0.16 4.60
C SER A 310 -15.44 -0.08 6.01
N PHE A 311 -14.18 -0.51 6.17
CA PHE A 311 -13.41 -0.44 7.41
C PHE A 311 -12.14 0.36 7.13
N ASP A 312 -11.88 1.37 7.95
CA ASP A 312 -10.61 2.09 7.91
C ASP A 312 -9.58 1.25 8.69
N VAL A 313 -8.45 0.97 8.04
CA VAL A 313 -7.33 0.20 8.58
C VAL A 313 -6.20 1.17 8.85
N ASP A 314 -6.15 1.64 10.09
CA ASP A 314 -5.09 2.50 10.57
C ASP A 314 -3.82 1.71 10.89
N LEU A 315 -2.70 2.43 10.94
CA LEU A 315 -1.46 1.90 11.52
C LEU A 315 -1.67 1.57 13.00
N PRO A 316 -0.94 0.57 13.54
CA PRO A 316 -1.09 0.18 14.94
C PRO A 316 -0.90 1.36 15.89
N SER A 317 -1.75 1.43 16.92
CA SER A 317 -1.64 2.44 17.96
C SER A 317 -0.31 2.32 18.73
N PRO A 318 0.15 3.37 19.43
CA PRO A 318 1.37 3.29 20.25
C PRO A 318 1.34 2.15 21.27
N ALA A 319 0.18 1.80 21.81
CA ALA A 319 0.05 0.66 22.72
C ALA A 319 0.28 -0.67 21.98
N GLU A 320 -0.31 -0.85 20.81
CA GLU A 320 -0.14 -2.06 19.99
C GLU A 320 1.27 -2.20 19.44
N GLN A 321 1.91 -1.11 18.99
CA GLN A 321 3.31 -1.12 18.57
C GLN A 321 4.22 -1.56 19.73
N ARG A 322 4.00 -1.04 20.94
CA ARG A 322 4.77 -1.49 22.14
C ARG A 322 4.60 -2.99 22.37
N SER A 323 3.40 -3.53 22.22
CA SER A 323 3.15 -4.97 22.33
C SER A 323 3.89 -5.78 21.25
N LEU A 324 3.86 -5.34 20.00
CA LEU A 324 4.59 -5.98 18.89
C LEU A 324 6.10 -5.95 19.14
N TRP A 325 6.66 -4.79 19.47
CA TRP A 325 8.07 -4.66 19.81
C TRP A 325 8.47 -5.55 20.98
N HIS A 326 7.65 -5.63 22.03
CA HIS A 326 7.93 -6.48 23.18
C HIS A 326 7.85 -7.98 22.85
N GLN A 327 6.98 -8.37 21.91
CA GLN A 327 6.87 -9.75 21.43
C GLN A 327 8.13 -10.19 20.69
N HIS A 328 8.71 -9.34 19.84
CA HIS A 328 9.92 -9.66 19.09
C HIS A 328 11.22 -9.40 19.87
N LEU A 329 11.24 -8.37 20.74
CA LEU A 329 12.41 -7.93 21.51
C LEU A 329 12.03 -7.67 22.99
N PRO A 330 11.86 -8.73 23.81
CA PRO A 330 11.40 -8.60 25.19
C PRO A 330 12.36 -7.84 26.11
N ASN A 331 13.64 -7.70 25.72
CA ASN A 331 14.70 -7.13 26.55
C ASN A 331 14.79 -5.58 26.53
N LEU A 332 14.00 -4.89 25.70
CA LEU A 332 14.17 -3.45 25.37
C LEU A 332 13.15 -2.49 26.00
N THR A 333 12.49 -2.85 27.10
CA THR A 333 11.27 -2.16 27.59
C THR A 333 11.40 -0.64 27.75
N ASN A 334 12.54 -0.14 28.25
CA ASN A 334 12.73 1.31 28.49
C ASN A 334 13.11 2.10 27.23
N GLN A 335 13.78 1.49 26.26
CA GLN A 335 14.26 2.13 25.03
C GLN A 335 13.22 2.12 23.89
N LEU A 336 12.14 1.36 24.05
CA LEU A 336 11.02 1.33 23.09
C LEU A 336 10.14 2.59 23.12
N ALA A 337 10.06 3.29 24.25
CA ALA A 337 9.19 4.46 24.36
C ALA A 337 9.58 5.59 23.39
N PRO A 338 10.87 5.98 23.26
CA PRO A 338 11.31 6.90 22.21
C PRO A 338 10.96 6.42 20.79
N LEU A 339 11.24 5.16 20.46
CA LEU A 339 11.00 4.58 19.13
C LEU A 339 9.52 4.66 18.72
N VAL A 340 8.62 4.13 19.56
CA VAL A 340 7.17 4.13 19.29
C VAL A 340 6.58 5.54 19.30
N SER A 341 7.18 6.45 20.07
CA SER A 341 6.75 7.84 20.03
C SER A 341 7.18 8.55 18.76
N GLN A 342 8.31 8.13 18.17
CA GLN A 342 8.93 8.77 17.02
C GLN A 342 8.40 8.24 15.69
N PHE A 343 8.43 6.91 15.53
CA PHE A 343 8.11 6.20 14.30
C PHE A 343 6.71 5.59 14.40
N ASN A 344 5.92 5.73 13.34
CA ASN A 344 4.59 5.14 13.24
C ASN A 344 4.63 4.00 12.22
N LEU A 345 5.04 2.80 12.67
CA LEU A 345 5.37 1.69 11.78
C LEU A 345 4.25 0.66 11.69
N SER A 346 4.16 -0.01 10.53
CA SER A 346 3.30 -1.18 10.35
C SER A 346 3.86 -2.40 11.08
N PRO A 347 3.05 -3.45 11.34
CA PRO A 347 3.54 -4.68 11.95
C PRO A 347 4.70 -5.32 11.19
N ASP A 348 4.62 -5.35 9.86
CA ASP A 348 5.65 -5.86 8.96
C ASP A 348 6.98 -5.06 9.05
N ALA A 349 6.89 -3.72 9.12
CA ALA A 349 8.08 -2.89 9.30
C ALA A 349 8.76 -3.14 10.65
N ILE A 350 7.97 -3.32 11.73
CA ILE A 350 8.49 -3.68 13.06
C ILE A 350 9.20 -5.04 13.02
N GLU A 351 8.57 -6.05 12.42
CA GLU A 351 9.16 -7.39 12.29
C GLU A 351 10.45 -7.36 11.47
N THR A 352 10.44 -6.68 10.32
CA THR A 352 11.62 -6.51 9.45
C THR A 352 12.75 -5.80 10.19
N ALA A 353 12.46 -4.74 10.95
CA ALA A 353 13.46 -4.02 11.73
C ALA A 353 14.06 -4.92 12.84
N CYS A 354 13.25 -5.75 13.48
CA CYS A 354 13.72 -6.72 14.46
C CYS A 354 14.66 -7.76 13.83
N LEU A 355 14.28 -8.33 12.69
CA LEU A 355 15.08 -9.33 11.98
C LEU A 355 16.43 -8.76 11.52
N GLN A 356 16.44 -7.55 10.97
CA GLN A 356 17.66 -6.88 10.54
C GLN A 356 18.63 -6.67 11.70
N VAL A 357 18.14 -6.18 12.83
CA VAL A 357 18.99 -5.90 13.99
C VAL A 357 19.46 -7.18 14.69
N GLN A 358 18.63 -8.23 14.75
CA GLN A 358 19.02 -9.54 15.29
C GLN A 358 20.14 -10.21 14.48
N SER A 359 20.33 -9.84 13.22
CA SER A 359 21.42 -10.36 12.38
C SER A 359 22.78 -9.72 12.66
N LEU A 360 22.83 -8.62 13.42
CA LEU A 360 24.06 -7.89 13.74
C LEU A 360 24.70 -8.43 15.05
N PRO A 361 26.03 -8.46 15.14
CA PRO A 361 26.74 -8.85 16.36
C PRO A 361 26.69 -7.72 17.40
N ILE A 362 25.59 -7.62 18.14
CA ILE A 362 25.35 -6.53 19.09
C ILE A 362 25.79 -6.94 20.50
N THR A 363 26.54 -6.05 21.15
CA THR A 363 27.17 -6.34 22.46
C THR A 363 26.52 -5.60 23.64
N SER A 364 25.74 -4.55 23.38
CA SER A 364 25.08 -3.77 24.43
C SER A 364 23.64 -3.35 24.06
N SER A 365 22.83 -3.04 25.08
CA SER A 365 21.45 -2.55 24.90
C SER A 365 21.37 -1.18 24.22
N ASP A 366 22.38 -0.33 24.42
CA ASP A 366 22.40 1.01 23.83
C ASP A 366 22.79 0.96 22.35
N GLU A 367 23.72 0.07 22.00
CA GLU A 367 24.04 -0.25 20.61
C GLU A 367 22.82 -0.85 19.89
N LEU A 368 22.05 -1.71 20.56
CA LEU A 368 20.80 -2.25 20.04
C LEU A 368 19.78 -1.15 19.74
N ALA A 369 19.56 -0.23 20.68
CA ALA A 369 18.62 0.88 20.52
C ALA A 369 19.02 1.84 19.40
N SER A 370 20.32 2.17 19.27
CA SER A 370 20.83 3.01 18.18
C SER A 370 20.65 2.36 16.82
N ASN A 371 20.97 1.07 16.70
CA ASN A 371 20.81 0.34 15.43
C ASN A 371 19.34 0.21 15.03
N LEU A 372 18.44 -0.01 15.99
CA LEU A 372 16.98 0.01 15.74
C LEU A 372 16.52 1.37 15.24
N TRP A 373 16.96 2.47 15.89
CA TRP A 373 16.62 3.82 15.44
C TRP A 373 17.05 4.06 14.00
N GLN A 374 18.29 3.69 13.66
CA GLN A 374 18.81 3.82 12.31
C GLN A 374 18.04 2.95 11.30
N THR A 375 17.71 1.72 11.67
CA THR A 375 16.94 0.79 10.83
C THR A 375 15.53 1.31 10.56
N CYS A 376 14.81 1.75 11.59
CA CYS A 376 13.50 2.38 11.46
C CYS A 376 13.56 3.64 10.58
N ARG A 377 14.60 4.45 10.76
CA ARG A 377 14.85 5.64 9.91
C ARG A 377 15.02 5.23 8.46
N GLU A 378 15.84 4.21 8.17
CA GLU A 378 16.13 3.72 6.82
C GLU A 378 14.91 3.12 6.13
N GLN A 379 14.10 2.34 6.84
CA GLN A 379 12.88 1.74 6.30
C GLN A 379 11.81 2.78 5.94
N ALA A 380 11.76 3.92 6.65
CA ALA A 380 10.81 4.99 6.35
C ALA A 380 11.20 5.86 5.15
N ARG A 381 12.42 5.74 4.59
CA ARG A 381 12.95 6.59 3.50
C ARG A 381 12.24 6.44 2.15
N PRO A 382 12.02 5.23 1.61
CA PRO A 382 11.70 5.06 0.19
C PRO A 382 10.42 5.78 -0.26
N ARG A 383 9.40 5.84 0.61
CA ARG A 383 8.10 6.46 0.28
C ARG A 383 8.16 7.98 0.12
N LEU A 384 9.14 8.65 0.73
CA LEU A 384 9.29 10.10 0.68
C LEU A 384 10.28 10.57 -0.40
N ASP A 385 11.29 9.75 -0.70
CA ASP A 385 12.29 10.05 -1.75
C ASP A 385 11.63 10.25 -3.13
N GLU A 386 10.48 9.61 -3.40
CA GLU A 386 9.68 9.83 -4.63
C GLU A 386 8.93 11.18 -4.66
N LEU A 387 8.65 11.76 -3.49
CA LEU A 387 7.75 12.91 -3.34
C LEU A 387 8.45 14.20 -2.94
N ALA A 388 9.66 14.11 -2.36
CA ALA A 388 10.39 15.25 -1.81
C ALA A 388 11.91 15.07 -1.95
N GLN A 389 12.64 16.18 -1.97
CA GLN A 389 14.10 16.14 -2.08
C GLN A 389 14.72 15.95 -0.70
N ARG A 390 15.44 14.84 -0.50
CA ARG A 390 16.24 14.63 0.71
C ARG A 390 17.45 15.56 0.76
N ILE A 391 17.65 16.21 1.90
CA ILE A 391 18.85 16.97 2.22
C ILE A 391 19.69 16.16 3.22
N SER A 392 20.98 15.99 2.93
CA SER A 392 21.92 15.37 3.87
C SER A 392 22.14 16.30 5.08
N SER A 393 21.66 15.89 6.25
CA SER A 393 21.81 16.62 7.50
C SER A 393 23.20 16.39 8.13
N SER A 394 24.27 16.81 7.46
CA SER A 394 25.64 16.68 7.96
C SER A 394 26.15 17.91 8.73
N MET A 395 25.37 19.01 8.75
CA MET A 395 25.78 20.25 9.40
C MET A 395 25.46 20.24 10.89
N GLY A 396 26.42 20.70 11.71
CA GLY A 396 26.28 20.82 13.16
C GLY A 396 26.10 22.27 13.62
N TRP A 397 25.96 22.47 14.94
CA TRP A 397 25.88 23.81 15.53
C TRP A 397 27.10 24.69 15.26
N GLU A 398 28.25 24.06 14.97
CA GLU A 398 29.46 24.75 14.54
C GLU A 398 29.32 25.42 13.18
N ASP A 399 28.47 24.92 12.29
CA ASP A 399 28.25 25.49 10.96
C ASP A 399 27.22 26.64 10.94
N LEU A 400 26.55 26.89 12.07
CA LEU A 400 25.49 27.88 12.19
C LEU A 400 25.87 29.02 13.14
N VAL A 401 25.95 30.24 12.58
CA VAL A 401 26.15 31.47 13.35
C VAL A 401 24.84 32.25 13.38
N LEU A 402 24.29 32.43 14.58
CA LEU A 402 23.06 33.18 14.83
C LEU A 402 23.19 33.97 16.14
N PRO A 403 22.39 35.03 16.35
CA PRO A 403 22.36 35.68 17.66
C PRO A 403 21.80 34.74 18.74
N ASP A 404 22.24 34.94 19.98
CA ASP A 404 21.96 34.04 21.12
C ASP A 404 20.47 33.77 21.33
N LYS A 405 19.63 34.79 21.11
CA LYS A 405 18.17 34.69 21.28
C LYS A 405 17.54 33.72 20.28
N GLU A 406 17.93 33.83 19.01
CA GLU A 406 17.48 32.95 17.94
C GLU A 406 18.02 31.53 18.16
N GLN A 407 19.29 31.38 18.57
CA GLN A 407 19.87 30.08 18.94
C GLN A 407 19.10 29.41 20.10
N GLN A 408 18.77 30.16 21.16
CA GLN A 408 17.98 29.65 22.28
C GLN A 408 16.59 29.18 21.81
N THR A 409 15.96 29.93 20.91
CA THR A 409 14.65 29.53 20.33
C THR A 409 14.75 28.21 19.55
N LEU A 410 15.85 27.98 18.83
CA LEU A 410 16.10 26.69 18.14
C LEU A 410 16.33 25.54 19.13
N HIS A 411 17.07 25.78 20.22
CA HIS A 411 17.24 24.80 21.29
C HIS A 411 15.91 24.44 21.98
N GLU A 412 15.05 25.43 22.22
CA GLU A 412 13.69 25.22 22.76
C GLU A 412 12.83 24.37 21.81
N LEU A 413 12.90 24.65 20.50
CA LEU A 413 12.22 23.85 19.49
C LEU A 413 12.68 22.38 19.54
N ILE A 414 13.98 22.13 19.56
CA ILE A 414 14.54 20.76 19.66
C ILE A 414 14.10 20.08 20.95
N ALA A 415 14.13 20.79 22.08
CA ALA A 415 13.67 20.25 23.36
C ALA A 415 12.18 19.86 23.32
N HIS A 416 11.33 20.66 22.67
CA HIS A 416 9.92 20.34 22.46
C HIS A 416 9.73 19.06 21.65
N VAL A 417 10.52 18.85 20.59
CA VAL A 417 10.47 17.62 19.79
C VAL A 417 10.90 16.42 20.65
N LYS A 418 12.05 16.51 21.34
CA LYS A 418 12.60 15.43 22.17
C LYS A 418 11.67 15.06 23.34
N GLN A 419 10.96 16.03 23.95
CA GLN A 419 10.11 15.80 25.13
C GLN A 419 8.62 15.57 24.81
N ARG A 420 8.23 15.54 23.53
CA ARG A 420 6.82 15.48 23.11
C ARG A 420 6.05 14.31 23.73
N SER A 421 6.63 13.11 23.73
CA SER A 421 5.99 11.89 24.25
C SER A 421 5.72 12.00 25.74
N ARG A 422 6.72 12.48 26.49
CA ARG A 422 6.60 12.68 27.94
C ARG A 422 5.49 13.69 28.27
N VAL A 423 5.41 14.80 27.57
CA VAL A 423 4.43 15.86 27.85
C VAL A 423 3.02 15.47 27.40
N TYR A 424 2.87 14.96 26.17
CA TYR A 424 1.55 14.67 25.62
C TYR A 424 0.97 13.34 26.09
N GLU A 425 1.78 12.29 26.20
CA GLU A 425 1.33 10.97 26.64
C GLU A 425 1.48 10.81 28.15
N THR A 426 2.70 10.87 28.69
CA THR A 426 2.95 10.54 30.12
C THR A 426 2.32 11.55 31.07
N TRP A 427 2.42 12.85 30.78
CA TRP A 427 1.80 13.91 31.58
C TRP A 427 0.35 14.19 31.16
N GLY A 428 -0.12 13.54 30.09
CA GLY A 428 -1.51 13.57 29.66
C GLY A 428 -2.00 14.88 29.04
N PHE A 429 -1.10 15.80 28.65
CA PHE A 429 -1.52 17.05 28.00
C PHE A 429 -2.20 16.82 26.64
N GLY A 430 -1.90 15.70 25.96
CA GLY A 430 -2.54 15.33 24.70
C GLY A 430 -4.03 15.03 24.84
N SER A 431 -4.49 14.53 25.99
CA SER A 431 -5.91 14.22 26.21
C SER A 431 -6.79 15.46 26.37
N LYS A 432 -6.19 16.61 26.71
CA LYS A 432 -6.90 17.89 26.90
C LYS A 432 -7.05 18.70 25.61
N SER A 433 -6.27 18.41 24.56
CA SER A 433 -6.41 19.06 23.25
C SER A 433 -5.97 18.12 22.13
N ALA A 434 -6.92 17.71 21.28
CA ALA A 434 -6.65 16.92 20.07
C ALA A 434 -6.09 17.77 18.91
N ARG A 435 -5.98 19.10 19.07
CA ARG A 435 -5.49 20.03 18.03
C ARG A 435 -4.13 20.61 18.42
N GLY A 436 -3.23 20.75 17.44
CA GLY A 436 -1.94 21.45 17.59
C GLY A 436 -0.86 20.65 18.33
N LEU A 437 -0.88 19.32 18.20
CA LEU A 437 0.17 18.43 18.72
C LEU A 437 1.42 18.43 17.84
N GLY A 438 1.28 18.83 16.57
CA GLY A 438 2.40 19.04 15.68
C GLY A 438 3.26 20.23 16.08
N ILE A 439 4.57 20.11 15.88
CA ILE A 439 5.52 21.18 16.14
C ILE A 439 5.79 21.90 14.82
N THR A 440 5.32 23.13 14.74
CA THR A 440 5.45 23.98 13.54
C THR A 440 6.40 25.14 13.81
N ALA A 441 7.29 25.41 12.86
CA ALA A 441 8.22 26.52 12.92
C ALA A 441 8.21 27.34 11.63
N LEU A 442 8.38 28.65 11.76
CA LEU A 442 8.55 29.58 10.63
C LEU A 442 9.91 30.25 10.73
N PHE A 443 10.74 30.04 9.72
CA PHE A 443 12.04 30.65 9.54
C PHE A 443 11.90 31.79 8.52
N SER A 444 12.08 33.01 8.98
CA SER A 444 11.83 34.21 8.17
C SER A 444 13.06 35.09 8.08
N GLY A 445 13.49 35.46 6.87
CA GLY A 445 14.68 36.29 6.68
C GLY A 445 15.12 36.34 5.23
N ALA A 446 16.04 37.25 4.88
CA ALA A 446 16.53 37.39 3.52
C ALA A 446 17.15 36.08 2.97
N SER A 447 17.29 35.98 1.65
CA SER A 447 17.98 34.84 1.05
C SER A 447 19.44 34.75 1.56
N GLY A 448 19.93 33.53 1.78
CA GLY A 448 21.31 33.31 2.22
C GLY A 448 21.60 33.59 3.71
N THR A 449 20.61 33.82 4.57
CA THR A 449 20.82 34.05 6.02
C THR A 449 20.92 32.78 6.88
N GLY A 450 20.96 31.59 6.26
CA GLY A 450 21.15 30.32 6.98
C GLY A 450 19.87 29.59 7.40
N LYS A 451 18.71 29.93 6.80
CA LYS A 451 17.43 29.26 7.10
C LYS A 451 17.47 27.74 6.85
N THR A 452 17.93 27.32 5.68
CA THR A 452 18.07 25.90 5.30
C THR A 452 19.13 25.21 6.16
N THR A 453 20.27 25.88 6.39
CA THR A 453 21.33 25.40 7.30
C THR A 453 20.80 25.14 8.71
N ALA A 454 19.96 26.03 9.27
CA ALA A 454 19.37 25.81 10.58
C ALA A 454 18.43 24.59 10.61
N ALA A 455 17.69 24.33 9.52
CA ALA A 455 16.88 23.13 9.41
C ALA A 455 17.75 21.86 9.36
N GLU A 456 18.89 21.89 8.65
CA GLU A 456 19.88 20.80 8.63
C GLU A 456 20.46 20.51 10.01
N VAL A 457 20.86 21.56 10.76
CA VAL A 457 21.38 21.44 12.13
C VAL A 457 20.34 20.83 13.07
N ILE A 458 19.07 21.26 12.97
CA ILE A 458 17.99 20.67 13.77
C ILE A 458 17.79 19.18 13.43
N ALA A 459 17.78 18.84 12.15
CA ALA A 459 17.60 17.46 11.71
C ALA A 459 18.77 16.56 12.17
N HIS A 460 20.00 17.06 12.09
CA HIS A 460 21.20 16.38 12.58
C HIS A 460 21.13 16.13 14.10
N GLU A 461 20.79 17.16 14.89
CA GLU A 461 20.66 17.08 16.36
C GLU A 461 19.51 16.17 16.83
N LEU A 462 18.47 16.01 16.00
CA LEU A 462 17.37 15.08 16.24
C LEU A 462 17.64 13.67 15.68
N GLN A 463 18.72 13.47 14.93
CA GLN A 463 19.03 12.24 14.21
C GLN A 463 17.91 11.80 13.24
N LEU A 464 17.24 12.77 12.62
CA LEU A 464 16.14 12.57 11.68
C LEU A 464 16.56 12.98 10.26
N ASP A 465 15.93 12.37 9.26
CA ASP A 465 16.12 12.78 7.87
C ASP A 465 15.37 14.11 7.60
N LEU A 466 15.98 14.98 6.78
CA LEU A 466 15.43 16.26 6.34
C LEU A 466 14.94 16.15 4.90
N TYR A 467 13.65 16.47 4.68
CA TYR A 467 13.06 16.52 3.34
C TYR A 467 12.66 17.93 3.00
N ARG A 468 13.17 18.44 1.88
CA ARG A 468 12.77 19.72 1.31
C ARG A 468 11.64 19.51 0.32
N ILE A 469 10.58 20.27 0.54
CA ILE A 469 9.40 20.36 -0.31
C ILE A 469 9.36 21.75 -0.90
N ASP A 470 9.51 21.84 -2.22
CA ASP A 470 9.33 23.08 -2.95
C ASP A 470 7.84 23.28 -3.25
N LEU A 471 7.22 24.20 -2.51
CA LEU A 471 5.80 24.48 -2.66
C LEU A 471 5.45 25.01 -4.05
N SER A 472 6.38 25.66 -4.75
CA SER A 472 6.16 26.17 -6.11
C SER A 472 5.94 25.05 -7.14
N THR A 473 6.52 23.87 -6.90
CA THR A 473 6.39 22.70 -7.78
C THR A 473 5.09 21.92 -7.56
N ILE A 474 4.50 21.99 -6.36
CA ILE A 474 3.31 21.23 -5.98
C ILE A 474 2.01 21.92 -6.43
N VAL A 475 2.04 23.25 -6.58
CA VAL A 475 0.90 24.04 -7.06
C VAL A 475 0.78 23.87 -8.57
N SER A 476 0.15 22.78 -9.00
CA SER A 476 -0.09 22.51 -10.41
C SER A 476 -1.25 23.37 -10.96
N LYS A 477 -1.38 23.43 -12.30
CA LYS A 477 -2.50 24.12 -12.99
C LYS A 477 -3.87 23.43 -12.75
N TYR A 478 -3.92 22.29 -12.08
CA TYR A 478 -5.10 21.45 -11.92
C TYR A 478 -5.60 21.46 -10.46
N ILE A 479 -6.84 21.93 -10.29
CA ILE A 479 -7.50 22.08 -8.99
C ILE A 479 -7.67 20.69 -8.33
N GLY A 480 -7.18 20.53 -7.10
CA GLY A 480 -7.34 19.32 -6.27
C GLY A 480 -6.15 18.34 -6.28
N GLU A 481 -5.23 18.47 -7.23
CA GLU A 481 -4.01 17.65 -7.30
C GLU A 481 -3.01 18.05 -6.20
N THR A 482 -2.90 19.35 -5.91
CA THR A 482 -2.11 19.91 -4.81
C THR A 482 -2.47 19.29 -3.46
N GLU A 483 -3.77 19.15 -3.14
CA GLU A 483 -4.22 18.55 -1.88
C GLU A 483 -3.84 17.06 -1.81
N LYS A 484 -4.03 16.31 -2.90
CA LYS A 484 -3.67 14.90 -2.98
C LYS A 484 -2.16 14.70 -2.79
N ASN A 485 -1.33 15.57 -3.39
CA ASN A 485 0.13 15.52 -3.26
C ASN A 485 0.58 15.87 -1.84
N LEU A 486 0.04 16.94 -1.24
CA LEU A 486 0.33 17.30 0.15
C LEU A 486 -0.10 16.18 1.11
N ARG A 487 -1.27 15.56 0.87
CA ARG A 487 -1.74 14.41 1.65
C ARG A 487 -0.71 13.28 1.62
N ARG A 488 -0.28 12.87 0.41
CA ARG A 488 0.73 11.82 0.21
C ARG A 488 2.05 12.13 0.93
N ILE A 489 2.54 13.38 0.86
CA ILE A 489 3.78 13.80 1.54
C ILE A 489 3.63 13.63 3.06
N PHE A 490 2.58 14.17 3.66
CA PHE A 490 2.39 14.07 5.11
C PHE A 490 2.14 12.63 5.57
N ASP A 491 1.38 11.84 4.80
CA ASP A 491 1.13 10.44 5.15
C ASP A 491 2.41 9.60 5.08
N ALA A 492 3.25 9.83 4.07
CA ALA A 492 4.57 9.20 3.97
C ALA A 492 5.51 9.66 5.10
N ALA A 493 5.42 10.94 5.49
CA ALA A 493 6.21 11.53 6.58
C ALA A 493 5.84 11.01 7.98
N GLU A 494 4.57 10.69 8.22
CA GLU A 494 4.08 10.17 9.50
C GLU A 494 4.76 8.86 9.91
N ALA A 495 5.13 8.00 8.94
CA ALA A 495 5.79 6.73 9.22
C ALA A 495 7.18 6.93 9.85
N GLY A 496 7.97 7.86 9.29
CA GLY A 496 9.36 8.11 9.69
C GLY A 496 9.56 9.19 10.74
N GLY A 497 8.54 10.01 11.01
CA GLY A 497 8.66 11.18 11.88
C GLY A 497 9.73 12.16 11.40
N VAL A 498 9.87 12.35 10.09
CA VAL A 498 10.94 13.15 9.46
C VAL A 498 10.79 14.66 9.71
N VAL A 499 11.85 15.42 9.45
CA VAL A 499 11.76 16.89 9.40
C VAL A 499 11.33 17.30 8.00
N LEU A 500 10.17 17.96 7.90
CA LEU A 500 9.64 18.51 6.65
C LEU A 500 10.00 19.98 6.55
N LEU A 501 10.76 20.36 5.53
CA LEU A 501 11.10 21.74 5.21
C LEU A 501 10.31 22.18 3.98
N PHE A 502 9.29 23.01 4.20
CA PHE A 502 8.52 23.66 3.15
C PHE A 502 9.21 24.97 2.76
N ASP A 503 9.85 24.97 1.59
CA ASP A 503 10.60 26.12 1.10
C ASP A 503 9.73 27.10 0.30
N GLU A 504 10.12 28.37 0.31
CA GLU A 504 9.46 29.46 -0.42
C GLU A 504 7.96 29.59 -0.14
N ALA A 505 7.60 29.55 1.14
CA ALA A 505 6.21 29.64 1.58
C ALA A 505 5.51 30.92 1.09
N ASP A 506 6.24 32.01 0.84
CA ASP A 506 5.69 33.25 0.29
C ASP A 506 4.99 33.11 -1.07
N SER A 507 5.31 32.07 -1.84
CA SER A 507 4.57 31.71 -3.07
C SER A 507 3.11 31.34 -2.81
N LEU A 508 2.83 30.71 -1.66
CA LEU A 508 1.48 30.33 -1.22
C LEU A 508 0.80 31.39 -0.36
N PHE A 509 1.57 32.11 0.46
CA PHE A 509 1.06 33.04 1.48
C PHE A 509 1.05 34.51 1.02
N GLY A 510 1.21 34.79 -0.27
CA GLY A 510 1.17 36.14 -0.82
C GLY A 510 -0.06 36.94 -0.33
N LYS A 511 0.13 38.26 -0.08
CA LYS A 511 -0.92 39.14 0.45
C LYS A 511 -2.20 38.96 -0.37
N ARG A 512 -3.24 38.45 0.29
CA ARG A 512 -4.64 38.37 -0.15
C ARG A 512 -4.90 39.38 -1.28
N SER A 513 -4.92 38.94 -2.54
CA SER A 513 -5.68 39.69 -3.53
C SER A 513 -7.12 39.68 -3.02
N GLU A 514 -7.73 40.87 -2.94
CA GLU A 514 -9.18 40.96 -2.74
C GLU A 514 -9.84 39.96 -3.68
N VAL A 515 -10.69 39.08 -3.14
CA VAL A 515 -11.34 38.00 -3.87
C VAL A 515 -12.08 38.59 -5.08
N LYS A 516 -11.41 38.60 -6.22
CA LYS A 516 -11.98 39.04 -7.51
C LYS A 516 -12.27 37.84 -8.41
N ASP A 517 -11.66 36.68 -8.14
CA ASP A 517 -11.74 35.53 -9.02
C ASP A 517 -11.93 34.18 -8.31
N SER A 518 -12.44 33.20 -9.06
CA SER A 518 -12.68 31.84 -8.54
C SER A 518 -11.38 31.14 -8.12
N ARG A 519 -10.25 31.48 -8.75
CA ARG A 519 -8.91 30.93 -8.48
C ARG A 519 -8.37 31.29 -7.09
N ASP A 520 -8.64 32.51 -6.61
CA ASP A 520 -8.17 32.99 -5.29
C ASP A 520 -8.85 32.25 -4.12
N ARG A 521 -10.07 31.74 -4.32
CA ARG A 521 -10.74 30.89 -3.33
C ARG A 521 -10.07 29.53 -3.16
N TYR A 522 -9.53 28.95 -4.24
CA TYR A 522 -8.89 27.63 -4.18
C TYR A 522 -7.52 27.69 -3.52
N ALA A 523 -6.71 28.73 -3.79
CA ALA A 523 -5.44 28.92 -3.09
C ALA A 523 -5.61 29.02 -1.56
N ASN A 524 -6.67 29.70 -1.10
CA ASN A 524 -6.98 29.79 0.33
C ASN A 524 -7.38 28.44 0.98
N LEU A 525 -8.05 27.56 0.23
CA LEU A 525 -8.40 26.21 0.69
C LEU A 525 -7.15 25.33 0.81
N GLU A 526 -6.24 25.40 -0.18
CA GLU A 526 -4.97 24.66 -0.17
C GLU A 526 -4.07 25.07 0.99
N VAL A 527 -3.94 26.38 1.23
CA VAL A 527 -3.20 26.92 2.39
C VAL A 527 -3.82 26.48 3.72
N SER A 528 -5.15 26.50 3.81
CA SER A 528 -5.86 26.06 5.02
C SER A 528 -5.63 24.57 5.29
N TYR A 529 -5.62 23.75 4.23
CA TYR A 529 -5.32 22.33 4.30
C TYR A 529 -3.88 22.08 4.74
N LEU A 530 -2.89 22.75 4.14
CA LEU A 530 -1.47 22.64 4.52
C LEU A 530 -1.29 22.91 6.01
N LEU A 531 -1.85 24.02 6.52
CA LEU A 531 -1.74 24.37 7.93
C LEU A 531 -2.44 23.37 8.85
N GLN A 532 -3.62 22.89 8.47
CA GLN A 532 -4.31 21.84 9.23
C GLN A 532 -3.44 20.58 9.31
N ARG A 533 -2.83 20.18 8.18
CA ARG A 533 -1.96 19.00 8.13
C ARG A 533 -0.69 19.19 8.96
N MET A 534 -0.06 20.35 8.91
CA MET A 534 1.10 20.70 9.74
C MET A 534 0.78 20.66 11.25
N GLU A 535 -0.42 21.07 11.66
CA GLU A 535 -0.86 21.00 13.06
C GLU A 535 -1.16 19.58 13.55
N SER A 536 -1.61 18.71 12.64
CA SER A 536 -1.85 17.29 12.93
C SER A 536 -0.60 16.44 12.82
N TYR A 537 0.39 16.88 12.02
CA TYR A 537 1.59 16.12 11.73
C TYR A 537 2.39 15.90 13.01
N ARG A 538 2.65 14.63 13.36
CA ARG A 538 3.34 14.29 14.61
C ARG A 538 4.82 14.65 14.59
N GLY A 539 5.42 14.87 13.42
CA GLY A 539 6.81 15.30 13.26
C GLY A 539 7.04 16.82 13.35
N LEU A 540 8.19 17.26 12.86
CA LEU A 540 8.57 18.68 12.80
C LEU A 540 8.35 19.22 11.38
N ALA A 541 7.51 20.25 11.25
CA ALA A 541 7.30 20.95 10.00
C ALA A 541 7.83 22.39 10.08
N ILE A 542 8.79 22.71 9.22
CA ILE A 542 9.47 23.99 9.12
C ILE A 542 9.03 24.69 7.83
N LEU A 543 8.57 25.92 7.93
CA LEU A 543 8.30 26.80 6.80
C LEU A 543 9.44 27.80 6.66
N THR A 544 9.96 28.01 5.45
CA THR A 544 10.89 29.11 5.16
C THR A 544 10.23 30.17 4.29
N THR A 545 10.49 31.43 4.60
CA THR A 545 10.04 32.56 3.79
C THR A 545 11.07 33.68 3.75
N ASN A 546 11.12 34.37 2.61
CA ASN A 546 11.90 35.59 2.48
C ASN A 546 11.12 36.84 2.91
N LEU A 547 9.79 36.78 2.94
CA LEU A 547 8.91 37.94 3.10
C LEU A 547 7.98 37.77 4.31
N LYS A 548 8.49 37.96 5.54
CA LYS A 548 7.66 37.86 6.76
C LYS A 548 6.39 38.74 6.71
N ALA A 549 6.49 39.92 6.09
CA ALA A 549 5.41 40.91 6.04
C ALA A 549 4.25 40.53 5.08
N SER A 550 4.40 39.51 4.24
CA SER A 550 3.31 39.01 3.39
C SER A 550 2.42 38.00 4.10
N ILE A 551 2.93 37.34 5.16
CA ILE A 551 2.20 36.30 5.88
C ILE A 551 1.08 36.91 6.74
N ASP A 552 -0.11 36.31 6.62
CA ASP A 552 -1.29 36.68 7.40
C ASP A 552 -1.06 36.56 8.92
N PRO A 553 -1.41 37.58 9.72
CA PRO A 553 -1.41 37.49 11.18
C PRO A 553 -2.22 36.31 11.73
N ALA A 554 -3.29 35.88 11.05
CA ALA A 554 -4.07 34.70 11.44
C ALA A 554 -3.25 33.41 11.31
N PHE A 555 -2.37 33.31 10.32
CA PHE A 555 -1.48 32.15 10.14
C PHE A 555 -0.36 32.13 11.18
N LEU A 556 0.22 33.30 11.49
CA LEU A 556 1.25 33.40 12.53
C LEU A 556 0.77 32.91 13.90
N ARG A 557 -0.52 33.05 14.23
CA ARG A 557 -1.11 32.54 15.49
C ARG A 557 -1.15 31.01 15.58
N ARG A 558 -1.10 30.32 14.43
CA ARG A 558 -1.13 28.85 14.33
C ARG A 558 0.27 28.23 14.33
N ILE A 559 1.29 29.06 14.10
CA ILE A 559 2.70 28.64 14.10
C ILE A 559 3.24 28.72 15.53
N ARG A 560 3.83 27.63 16.02
CA ARG A 560 4.32 27.55 17.41
C ARG A 560 5.61 28.33 17.63
N PHE A 561 6.56 28.23 16.69
CA PHE A 561 7.86 28.91 16.77
C PHE A 561 8.07 29.84 15.57
N VAL A 562 8.47 31.08 15.81
CA VAL A 562 8.81 32.03 14.75
C VAL A 562 10.23 32.54 14.98
N VAL A 563 11.14 32.17 14.09
CA VAL A 563 12.57 32.49 14.19
C VAL A 563 12.95 33.50 13.09
N PRO A 564 13.28 34.75 13.44
CA PRO A 564 13.76 35.74 12.49
C PRO A 564 15.27 35.56 12.20
N PHE A 565 15.61 35.26 10.96
CA PHE A 565 16.98 35.20 10.45
C PHE A 565 17.37 36.57 9.90
N SER A 566 17.90 37.40 10.81
CA SER A 566 18.38 38.74 10.50
C SER A 566 19.64 38.71 9.63
N PHE A 567 19.93 39.83 8.96
CA PHE A 567 21.19 39.98 8.25
C PHE A 567 22.36 39.99 9.25
N PRO A 568 23.45 39.24 9.01
CA PRO A 568 24.50 39.08 10.00
C PRO A 568 25.24 40.40 10.22
N ASP A 569 25.56 40.72 11.48
CA ASP A 569 26.41 41.87 11.82
C ASP A 569 27.90 41.60 11.52
N GLN A 570 28.76 42.58 11.78
CA GLN A 570 30.19 42.43 11.47
C GLN A 570 30.86 41.32 12.30
N GLN A 571 30.52 41.17 13.58
CA GLN A 571 31.11 40.12 14.42
C GLN A 571 30.68 38.73 13.94
N GLN A 572 29.40 38.58 13.61
CA GLN A 572 28.83 37.36 13.04
C GLN A 572 29.47 37.03 11.69
N ARG A 573 29.68 38.03 10.81
CA ARG A 573 30.39 37.80 9.53
C ARG A 573 31.84 37.39 9.74
N THR A 574 32.57 37.96 10.71
CA THR A 574 33.92 37.50 11.06
C THR A 574 33.90 36.02 11.43
N GLU A 575 32.94 35.60 12.24
CA GLU A 575 32.82 34.21 12.66
C GLU A 575 32.45 33.27 11.50
N ILE A 576 31.53 33.69 10.63
CA ILE A 576 31.20 32.94 9.41
C ILE A 576 32.45 32.75 8.54
N TRP A 577 33.24 33.81 8.33
CA TRP A 577 34.49 33.73 7.56
C TRP A 577 35.54 32.81 8.17
N ARG A 578 35.59 32.70 9.50
CA ARG A 578 36.50 31.77 10.18
C ARG A 578 36.11 30.31 9.96
N ARG A 579 34.82 30.02 9.83
CA ARG A 579 34.28 28.66 9.74
C ARG A 579 34.01 28.19 8.31
N VAL A 580 33.98 29.10 7.34
CA VAL A 580 33.59 28.78 5.95
C VAL A 580 34.57 27.85 5.24
N PHE A 581 35.85 27.87 5.61
CA PHE A 581 36.89 27.05 4.99
C PHE A 581 37.03 25.71 5.73
N PRO A 582 36.96 24.57 5.03
CA PRO A 582 37.31 23.27 5.59
C PRO A 582 38.74 23.26 6.16
N LYS A 583 38.98 22.43 7.18
CA LYS A 583 40.29 22.32 7.87
C LYS A 583 41.47 22.01 6.94
N ASP A 584 41.21 21.28 5.85
CA ASP A 584 42.23 20.88 4.88
C ASP A 584 42.52 21.95 3.81
N THR A 585 41.79 23.07 3.83
CA THR A 585 41.97 24.14 2.84
C THR A 585 43.26 24.91 3.13
N PRO A 586 44.22 24.97 2.19
CA PRO A 586 45.43 25.77 2.37
C PRO A 586 45.03 27.26 2.34
N THR A 587 45.15 27.94 3.48
CA THR A 587 44.86 29.37 3.63
C THR A 587 46.11 30.09 4.09
N GLU A 588 46.37 31.28 3.54
CA GLU A 588 47.55 32.07 3.87
C GLU A 588 47.19 33.55 4.02
N ASN A 589 47.63 34.15 5.13
CA ASN A 589 47.50 35.59 5.39
C ASN A 589 46.06 36.15 5.27
N LEU A 590 45.04 35.37 5.65
CA LEU A 590 43.65 35.81 5.66
C LEU A 590 43.34 36.68 6.89
N ASP A 591 42.80 37.88 6.65
CA ASP A 591 42.37 38.82 7.68
C ASP A 591 40.84 38.83 7.78
N PHE A 592 40.30 37.98 8.67
CA PHE A 592 38.86 37.78 8.81
C PHE A 592 38.10 39.05 9.23
N ASP A 593 38.72 39.95 9.99
CA ASP A 593 38.08 41.21 10.41
C ASP A 593 37.93 42.18 9.24
N LYS A 594 38.87 42.17 8.28
CA LYS A 594 38.73 42.87 7.00
C LYS A 594 37.70 42.21 6.10
N LEU A 595 37.68 40.87 6.01
CA LEU A 595 36.70 40.13 5.21
C LEU A 595 35.25 40.39 5.68
N ALA A 596 35.05 40.52 6.99
CA ALA A 596 33.76 40.82 7.60
C ALA A 596 33.19 42.21 7.26
N ARG A 597 34.00 43.10 6.66
CA ARG A 597 33.50 44.40 6.17
C ARG A 597 32.54 44.25 4.99
N LEU A 598 32.63 43.16 4.23
CA LEU A 598 31.70 42.88 3.14
C LEU A 598 30.26 42.77 3.67
N GLY A 599 29.37 43.64 3.19
CA GLY A 599 27.96 43.67 3.58
C GLY A 599 27.12 42.62 2.83
N VAL A 600 27.46 41.34 2.99
CA VAL A 600 26.82 40.19 2.33
C VAL A 600 26.30 39.15 3.34
N ALA A 601 25.31 38.35 2.92
CA ALA A 601 24.75 37.29 3.74
C ALA A 601 25.68 36.06 3.79
N GLY A 602 25.48 35.17 4.76
CA GLY A 602 26.31 33.98 4.97
C GLY A 602 26.41 33.08 3.73
N GLY A 603 25.31 32.90 2.99
CA GLY A 603 25.30 32.15 1.73
C GLY A 603 26.22 32.76 0.66
N ASN A 604 26.26 34.09 0.56
CA ASN A 604 27.19 34.77 -0.34
C ASN A 604 28.63 34.64 0.14
N ILE A 605 28.89 34.70 1.46
CA ILE A 605 30.23 34.46 2.02
C ILE A 605 30.73 33.07 1.60
N ARG A 606 29.88 32.04 1.71
CA ARG A 606 30.20 30.69 1.25
C ARG A 606 30.49 30.64 -0.25
N ASN A 607 29.68 31.28 -1.08
CA ASN A 607 29.92 31.34 -2.53
C ASN A 607 31.26 32.02 -2.86
N ILE A 608 31.59 33.11 -2.17
CA ILE A 608 32.86 33.82 -2.34
C ILE A 608 34.02 32.93 -1.92
N ALA A 609 33.94 32.26 -0.76
CA ALA A 609 34.99 31.38 -0.27
C ALA A 609 35.26 30.20 -1.22
N VAL A 610 34.21 29.54 -1.72
CA VAL A 610 34.33 28.43 -2.68
C VAL A 610 34.94 28.91 -4.00
N ASN A 611 34.46 30.03 -4.56
CA ASN A 611 35.04 30.58 -5.78
C ASN A 611 36.49 31.02 -5.58
N ALA A 612 36.84 31.59 -4.43
CA ALA A 612 38.21 31.95 -4.11
C ALA A 612 39.12 30.71 -4.03
N ALA A 613 38.62 29.60 -3.49
CA ALA A 613 39.35 28.33 -3.47
C ALA A 613 39.59 27.78 -4.88
N PHE A 614 38.61 27.86 -5.79
CA PHE A 614 38.82 27.49 -7.19
C PHE A 614 39.85 28.37 -7.90
N ILE A 615 39.82 29.68 -7.68
CA ILE A 615 40.81 30.61 -8.25
C ILE A 615 42.22 30.30 -7.71
N ALA A 616 42.35 30.04 -6.41
CA ALA A 616 43.62 29.69 -5.80
C ALA A 616 44.16 28.34 -6.32
N ALA A 617 43.28 27.35 -6.46
CA ALA A 617 43.64 26.03 -6.98
C ALA A 617 44.08 26.07 -8.46
N ASP A 618 43.44 26.88 -9.29
CA ASP A 618 43.86 27.11 -10.69
C ASP A 618 45.25 27.76 -10.79
N ALA A 619 45.59 28.60 -9.81
CA ALA A 619 46.90 29.22 -9.67
C ALA A 619 47.95 28.34 -8.97
N ASP A 620 47.56 27.15 -8.47
CA ASP A 620 48.39 26.27 -7.62
C ASP A 620 48.94 26.97 -6.35
N GLU A 621 48.12 27.84 -5.75
CA GLU A 621 48.47 28.65 -4.59
C GLU A 621 47.50 28.43 -3.41
N ALA A 622 47.92 28.82 -2.20
CA ALA A 622 47.02 28.91 -1.05
C ALA A 622 45.97 30.02 -1.22
N VAL A 623 44.82 29.87 -0.56
CA VAL A 623 43.77 30.91 -0.57
C VAL A 623 44.28 32.14 0.19
N GLN A 624 44.42 33.25 -0.54
CA GLN A 624 44.91 34.53 -0.08
C GLN A 624 43.86 35.63 -0.31
N MET A 625 44.06 36.81 0.29
CA MET A 625 43.16 37.97 0.14
C MET A 625 42.92 38.37 -1.33
N LYS A 626 43.91 38.20 -2.22
CA LYS A 626 43.79 38.48 -3.67
C LYS A 626 42.74 37.60 -4.36
N HIS A 627 42.67 36.32 -4.00
CA HIS A 627 41.71 35.35 -4.53
C HIS A 627 40.30 35.67 -4.05
N ILE A 628 40.16 36.03 -2.76
CA ILE A 628 38.87 36.44 -2.19
C ILE A 628 38.39 37.75 -2.82
N LEU A 629 39.28 38.72 -3.08
CA LEU A 629 38.91 39.98 -3.76
C LEU A 629 38.33 39.72 -5.16
N ALA A 630 38.98 38.86 -5.94
CA ALA A 630 38.50 38.49 -7.27
C ALA A 630 37.14 37.78 -7.21
N ALA A 631 36.97 36.82 -6.30
CA ALA A 631 35.71 36.12 -6.08
C ALA A 631 34.60 37.07 -5.59
N ALA A 632 34.91 38.00 -4.67
CA ALA A 632 33.98 38.98 -4.15
C ALA A 632 33.47 39.93 -5.25
N ARG A 633 34.35 40.39 -6.15
CA ARG A 633 33.95 41.19 -7.32
C ARG A 633 32.92 40.47 -8.17
N ASN A 634 33.16 39.19 -8.49
CA ASN A 634 32.23 38.39 -9.29
C ASN A 634 30.88 38.17 -8.59
N GLU A 635 30.88 37.93 -7.27
CA GLU A 635 29.64 37.76 -6.52
C GLU A 635 28.86 39.08 -6.40
N TYR A 636 29.53 40.22 -6.20
CA TYR A 636 28.87 41.53 -6.16
C TYR A 636 28.25 41.92 -7.51
N VAL A 637 28.86 41.54 -8.64
CA VAL A 637 28.26 41.68 -9.97
C VAL A 637 26.96 40.87 -10.07
N LYS A 638 26.93 39.62 -9.57
CA LYS A 638 25.70 38.81 -9.54
C LYS A 638 24.61 39.41 -8.64
N LEU A 639 25.01 40.07 -7.56
CA LEU A 639 24.12 40.75 -6.63
C LEU A 639 23.66 42.13 -7.15
N GLU A 640 24.12 42.55 -8.33
CA GLU A 640 23.87 43.88 -8.91
C GLU A 640 24.23 45.04 -7.95
N ARG A 641 25.25 44.83 -7.11
CA ARG A 641 25.73 45.82 -6.13
C ARG A 641 27.19 46.19 -6.41
N PRO A 642 27.57 47.48 -6.37
CA PRO A 642 28.97 47.87 -6.51
C PRO A 642 29.75 47.51 -5.25
N LEU A 643 30.92 46.90 -5.42
CA LEU A 643 31.87 46.67 -4.34
C LEU A 643 32.57 47.99 -4.00
N THR A 644 32.48 48.44 -2.75
CA THR A 644 32.99 49.76 -2.35
C THR A 644 34.44 49.70 -1.85
N ASP A 645 35.17 50.81 -2.00
CA ASP A 645 36.53 50.97 -1.46
C ASP A 645 36.58 50.88 0.07
N ALA A 646 35.46 51.19 0.75
CA ALA A 646 35.36 51.06 2.20
C ALA A 646 35.37 49.59 2.64
N GLU A 647 34.74 48.71 1.85
CA GLU A 647 34.66 47.27 2.14
C GLU A 647 36.00 46.56 1.84
N THR A 648 36.74 47.02 0.84
CA THR A 648 37.99 46.38 0.37
C THR A 648 39.28 47.05 0.86
N ARG A 649 39.17 48.10 1.68
CA ARG A 649 40.32 48.87 2.17
C ARG A 649 41.35 47.99 2.89
N GLY A 650 42.56 47.89 2.33
CA GLY A 650 43.71 47.20 2.92
C GLY A 650 43.73 45.68 2.71
N TRP A 651 43.09 45.20 1.64
CA TRP A 651 43.11 43.80 1.20
C TRP A 651 44.31 43.44 0.31
N VAL A 652 44.88 44.43 -0.40
CA VAL A 652 46.05 44.32 -1.28
C VAL A 652 46.94 45.52 -1.05
#